data_AF-A0A1V8U1I2-F1
#
_entry.id   AF-A0A1V8U1I2-F1
#
_cell.length_a   1.000
_cell.length_b   1.000
_cell.length_c   1.000
_cell.angle_alpha   90.00
_cell.angle_beta   90.00
_cell.angle_gamma   90.00
#
_symmetry.space_group_name_H-M   'P 1'
#
loop_
_entity.id
_entity.type
_entity.pdbx_description
1 polymer ?
#
loop_
_entity_poly.entity_id
_entity_poly.type
_entity_poly.pdbx_seq_one_letter_code
_entity_poly.pdbx_strand_id
1 'polypeptide(L)'
;MASIEALYIFDEHNTLILDHVYTSRPPPPSTVFPLYLAHPIPRPSLLHLPTTNPQTNLYSIQQDNLLFLSPSHSDVEPLLVLEFLHRVADALEEFLGSPLLASKITSNYDIVAQIVAEMADAGVVCQGEANVLRDVVETGPGVLDNLFGKVGLPGSGPALGKGPTNAGLLQRPQPSAPLSSTGSAVPWRRSNVRHTSNELYVDVVESLCVTLAPSGRPLAAFANGSIAFTSKVSGVPDLLLNLSTGGKGSGMGNRGDQLRSVMERVVFHPCVRLAKWKADGVISFIPPDGRFALCGYEADLLGSGDAMAMEAKKLDLPVSVEISTALGTAGREFEVRVSVPSTSSSARSAAAASLQSNLGANRPGPFRSSLNAEAKGPSLEELTVRIPMPPTARNISDLRASKGEAHYSHGDSSVEWRINSKDAGTLGSVGAMLRCTVQGPPSEDDEGGANGFANMLSVTTYDYDDDAPTPITSNGKNPSAQISGNSAEKSKGLMPTCATLSFSLKGWLASGLKVESLLVDTKKSRGVGAEVKPYKGVKYLTSPVTVRTPSPTKSRPTYLHPLLDFADFASAPAPTAPSHAATSLASALSGAASPTAAPKSPFSFFNNPAGFSTGLPRPYTKWYRVWERVSLADFYQEMVMLPLLAIVILINLWGTRTNRNKAKAWASTHLPMLESEFAVVGYGGKNSSVGDAPSGSVLAGSTEVPETMLREKSKHEFLTYCTGRQNTAWLDVRLTLYKRYNPFTWFGETALSFFFDSFPVPEERIEANLYPFDGREKSLVPGASGKDSAFDGFVFAIVHKDKMKGLRQDRYDISLTTTKDHLKLPEWATVMSESSEITEAMLTDELVKAVKDTGEDLEALIISDQPLEAPKTLDDTTPPKRITLALRFNPKPASTSLFAVFLRLPDHLASTAHFRPEAMRKIRATREDEQKKLRRGVEDEKSEERRLQSEKVKREERERKLSKMSAVEQKKFLDKEREGEMRKREKKQTKRG
;
A
#
# COMPACT_ATOMS: atom_id res chain seq x y z
N MET A 1 -4.27 -20.81 12.49
CA MET A 1 -4.49 -19.44 12.02
C MET A 1 -5.66 -19.49 11.03
N ALA A 2 -6.88 -19.66 11.53
CA ALA A 2 -8.07 -19.44 10.72
C ALA A 2 -8.37 -17.94 10.80
N SER A 3 -8.46 -17.26 9.66
CA SER A 3 -8.64 -15.81 9.58
C SER A 3 -10.09 -15.43 9.33
N ILE A 4 -10.89 -16.32 8.74
CA ILE A 4 -12.31 -16.12 8.41
C ILE A 4 -13.16 -17.12 9.21
N GLU A 5 -14.07 -16.64 10.05
CA GLU A 5 -14.96 -17.52 10.82
C GLU A 5 -16.29 -17.78 10.10
N ALA A 6 -16.90 -16.73 9.55
CA ALA A 6 -18.12 -16.82 8.74
C ALA A 6 -18.23 -15.68 7.72
N LEU A 7 -19.12 -15.88 6.76
CA LEU A 7 -19.55 -14.93 5.75
C LEU A 7 -21.08 -14.84 5.76
N TYR A 8 -21.61 -13.65 5.98
CA TYR A 8 -23.03 -13.33 5.88
C TYR A 8 -23.28 -12.31 4.79
N ILE A 9 -24.31 -12.51 3.97
CA ILE A 9 -24.71 -11.54 2.95
C ILE A 9 -26.17 -11.17 3.17
N PHE A 10 -26.46 -9.87 3.20
CA PHE A 10 -27.79 -9.29 3.29
C PHE A 10 -28.15 -8.52 2.02
N ASP A 11 -29.43 -8.51 1.68
CA ASP A 11 -29.97 -7.73 0.56
C ASP A 11 -30.22 -6.25 0.92
N GLU A 12 -30.71 -5.48 -0.05
CA GLU A 12 -31.07 -4.07 0.11
C GLU A 12 -32.21 -3.81 1.11
N HIS A 13 -32.98 -4.86 1.42
CA HIS A 13 -34.06 -4.85 2.39
C HIS A 13 -33.63 -5.40 3.75
N ASN A 14 -32.33 -5.60 3.97
CA ASN A 14 -31.76 -6.15 5.20
C ASN A 14 -32.17 -7.60 5.50
N THR A 15 -32.53 -8.37 4.47
CA THR A 15 -32.84 -9.80 4.56
C THR A 15 -31.57 -10.62 4.36
N LEU A 16 -31.33 -11.61 5.23
CA LEU A 16 -30.20 -12.53 5.09
C LEU A 16 -30.40 -13.45 3.87
N ILE A 17 -29.47 -13.41 2.92
CA ILE A 17 -29.48 -14.22 1.68
C ILE A 17 -28.42 -15.31 1.64
N LEU A 18 -27.31 -15.15 2.39
CA LEU A 18 -26.28 -16.18 2.55
C LEU A 18 -25.82 -16.23 4.00
N ASP A 19 -25.78 -17.45 4.55
CA ASP A 19 -25.14 -17.78 5.82
C ASP A 19 -24.14 -18.92 5.57
N HIS A 20 -22.85 -18.61 5.67
CA HIS A 20 -21.78 -19.58 5.50
C HIS A 20 -20.79 -19.51 6.66
N VAL A 21 -20.65 -20.61 7.41
CA VAL A 21 -19.74 -20.70 8.55
C VAL A 21 -18.57 -21.61 8.18
N TYR A 22 -17.35 -21.08 8.26
CA TYR A 22 -16.12 -21.80 7.96
C TYR A 22 -15.57 -22.53 9.18
N THR A 23 -15.51 -21.84 10.32
CA THR A 23 -14.90 -22.40 11.55
C THR A 23 -15.59 -21.87 12.79
N SER A 24 -15.23 -22.47 13.93
CA SER A 24 -15.57 -21.94 15.24
C SER A 24 -17.09 -21.86 15.43
N ARG A 25 -17.53 -21.01 16.35
CA ARG A 25 -18.95 -20.72 16.58
C ARG A 25 -19.15 -19.21 16.58
N PRO A 26 -19.13 -18.57 15.39
CA PRO A 26 -19.32 -17.14 15.27
C PRO A 26 -20.72 -16.74 15.77
N PRO A 27 -20.89 -15.49 16.22
CA PRO A 27 -22.21 -14.99 16.64
C PRO A 27 -23.16 -15.00 15.45
N PRO A 28 -24.42 -15.42 15.63
CA PRO A 28 -25.34 -15.60 14.52
C PRO A 28 -25.69 -14.24 13.86
N PRO A 29 -26.09 -14.24 12.57
CA PRO A 29 -26.48 -13.04 11.83
C PRO A 29 -27.52 -12.19 12.57
N SER A 30 -28.47 -12.84 13.26
CA SER A 30 -29.53 -12.20 14.05
C SER A 30 -29.01 -11.37 15.23
N THR A 31 -27.79 -11.63 15.71
CA THR A 31 -27.15 -10.88 16.80
C THR A 31 -26.26 -9.77 16.26
N VAL A 32 -25.44 -10.04 15.24
CA VAL A 32 -24.49 -9.05 14.70
C VAL A 32 -25.17 -7.97 13.86
N PHE A 33 -26.23 -8.30 13.14
CA PHE A 33 -26.87 -7.37 12.21
C PHE A 33 -27.54 -6.16 12.90
N PRO A 34 -28.32 -6.33 13.99
CA PRO A 34 -28.85 -5.18 14.74
C PRO A 34 -27.74 -4.31 15.35
N LEU A 35 -26.63 -4.90 15.81
CA LEU A 35 -25.50 -4.17 16.38
C LEU A 35 -24.77 -3.33 15.31
N TYR A 36 -24.66 -3.84 14.09
CA TYR A 36 -24.16 -3.10 12.93
C TYR A 36 -25.08 -1.91 12.60
N LEU A 37 -26.39 -2.13 12.54
CA LEU A 37 -27.35 -1.06 12.24
C LEU A 37 -27.43 0.03 13.32
N ALA A 38 -27.16 -0.32 14.58
CA ALA A 38 -27.14 0.62 15.69
C ALA A 38 -26.02 1.68 15.58
N HIS A 39 -25.01 1.46 14.75
CA HIS A 39 -23.96 2.45 14.51
C HIS A 39 -24.41 3.55 13.53
N PRO A 40 -24.11 4.84 13.81
CA PRO A 40 -24.49 5.96 12.97
C PRO A 40 -23.78 5.93 11.61
N ILE A 41 -24.40 6.54 10.61
CA ILE A 41 -23.82 6.68 9.26
C ILE A 41 -22.90 7.91 9.27
N PRO A 42 -21.66 7.81 8.72
CA PRO A 42 -21.08 6.70 7.97
C PRO A 42 -20.55 5.58 8.87
N ARG A 43 -20.89 4.33 8.53
CA ARG A 43 -20.43 3.14 9.27
C ARG A 43 -19.02 2.75 8.80
N PRO A 44 -18.08 2.47 9.72
CA PRO A 44 -16.74 2.00 9.35
C PRO A 44 -16.77 0.54 8.90
N SER A 45 -15.79 0.14 8.10
CA SER A 45 -15.65 -1.24 7.60
C SER A 45 -15.21 -2.26 8.67
N LEU A 46 -14.77 -1.79 9.83
CA LEU A 46 -14.41 -2.61 11.00
C LEU A 46 -15.08 -2.03 12.23
N LEU A 47 -15.85 -2.86 12.92
CA LEU A 47 -16.52 -2.54 14.17
C LEU A 47 -16.09 -3.50 15.27
N HIS A 48 -15.74 -2.97 16.44
CA HIS A 48 -15.54 -3.79 17.63
C HIS A 48 -16.85 -3.89 18.41
N LEU A 49 -17.37 -5.10 18.61
CA LEU A 49 -18.62 -5.37 19.33
C LEU A 49 -18.30 -5.99 20.70
N PRO A 50 -18.18 -5.17 21.76
CA PRO A 50 -17.87 -5.67 23.10
C PRO A 50 -19.06 -6.35 23.78
N THR A 51 -20.28 -6.16 23.25
CA THR A 51 -21.54 -6.67 23.81
C THR A 51 -21.81 -8.13 23.44
N THR A 52 -21.08 -8.69 22.47
CA THR A 52 -21.16 -10.11 22.13
C THR A 52 -20.38 -10.95 23.14
N ASN A 53 -20.77 -12.22 23.33
CA ASN A 53 -20.06 -13.16 24.17
C ASN A 53 -19.69 -14.42 23.37
N PRO A 54 -18.43 -14.59 22.95
CA PRO A 54 -17.27 -13.71 23.20
C PRO A 54 -17.31 -12.38 22.43
N GLN A 55 -16.47 -11.43 22.82
CA GLN A 55 -16.32 -10.13 22.13
C GLN A 55 -15.89 -10.37 20.68
N THR A 56 -16.50 -9.65 19.74
CA THR A 56 -16.37 -9.94 18.31
C THR A 56 -15.99 -8.68 17.53
N ASN A 57 -15.01 -8.81 16.65
CA ASN A 57 -14.73 -7.84 15.60
C ASN A 57 -15.60 -8.17 14.38
N LEU A 58 -16.32 -7.19 13.85
CA LEU A 58 -17.20 -7.32 12.69
C LEU A 58 -16.62 -6.55 11.52
N TYR A 59 -16.31 -7.25 10.44
CA TYR A 59 -15.85 -6.67 9.18
C TYR A 59 -17.02 -6.53 8.22
N SER A 60 -17.12 -5.40 7.52
CA SER A 60 -18.24 -5.11 6.62
C SER A 60 -17.81 -4.40 5.34
N ILE A 61 -18.37 -4.84 4.21
CA ILE A 61 -18.32 -4.12 2.94
C ILE A 61 -19.73 -4.02 2.33
N GLN A 62 -19.96 -3.01 1.49
CA GLN A 62 -21.21 -2.86 0.74
C GLN A 62 -20.89 -2.80 -0.75
N GLN A 63 -21.51 -3.68 -1.55
CA GLN A 63 -21.30 -3.79 -2.99
C GLN A 63 -22.64 -4.12 -3.67
N ASP A 64 -23.00 -3.39 -4.74
CA ASP A 64 -24.27 -3.52 -5.46
C ASP A 64 -25.52 -3.56 -4.56
N ASN A 65 -25.56 -2.69 -3.54
CA ASN A 65 -26.60 -2.64 -2.49
C ASN A 65 -26.72 -3.89 -1.62
N LEU A 66 -25.78 -4.84 -1.71
CA LEU A 66 -25.65 -5.97 -0.82
C LEU A 66 -24.66 -5.66 0.30
N LEU A 67 -24.96 -6.12 1.51
CA LEU A 67 -24.10 -5.97 2.68
C LEU A 67 -23.43 -7.31 2.99
N PHE A 68 -22.11 -7.32 2.97
CA PHE A 68 -21.30 -8.47 3.35
C PHE A 68 -20.75 -8.25 4.75
N LEU A 69 -20.93 -9.23 5.63
CA LEU A 69 -20.43 -9.21 7.01
C LEU A 69 -19.56 -10.45 7.28
N SER A 70 -18.47 -10.27 8.01
CA SER A 70 -17.67 -11.37 8.54
C SER A 70 -17.32 -11.10 10.00
N PRO A 71 -17.81 -11.90 10.96
CA PRO A 71 -17.40 -11.81 12.36
C PRO A 71 -16.08 -12.54 12.61
N SER A 72 -15.30 -12.07 13.58
CA SER A 72 -14.11 -12.75 14.12
C SER A 72 -14.02 -12.54 15.63
N HIS A 73 -13.80 -13.62 16.39
CA HIS A 73 -13.51 -13.55 17.82
C HIS A 73 -12.03 -13.31 18.13
N SER A 74 -11.17 -13.52 17.14
CA SER A 74 -9.73 -13.32 17.27
C SER A 74 -9.27 -12.03 16.58
N ASP A 75 -8.16 -11.50 17.07
CA ASP A 75 -7.48 -10.38 16.43
C ASP A 75 -6.77 -10.89 15.16
N VAL A 76 -7.34 -10.54 14.02
CA VAL A 76 -6.89 -10.95 12.67
C VAL A 76 -6.56 -9.69 11.88
N GLU A 77 -5.62 -9.79 10.94
CA GLU A 77 -5.24 -8.66 10.10
C GLU A 77 -6.47 -8.12 9.34
N PRO A 78 -6.95 -6.88 9.63
CA PRO A 78 -8.23 -6.41 9.08
C PRO A 78 -8.26 -6.38 7.56
N LEU A 79 -7.15 -6.02 6.93
CA LEU A 79 -7.02 -5.95 5.48
C LEU A 79 -7.18 -7.32 4.83
N LEU A 80 -6.79 -8.41 5.50
CA LEU A 80 -6.97 -9.76 4.98
C LEU A 80 -8.46 -10.11 4.84
N VAL A 81 -9.26 -9.80 5.87
CA VAL A 81 -10.70 -10.09 5.88
C VAL A 81 -11.44 -9.19 4.89
N LEU A 82 -11.11 -7.89 4.85
CA LEU A 82 -11.74 -6.94 3.93
C LEU A 82 -11.42 -7.28 2.47
N GLU A 83 -10.17 -7.60 2.16
CA GLU A 83 -9.78 -8.04 0.81
C GLU A 83 -10.49 -9.35 0.44
N PHE A 84 -10.58 -10.31 1.37
CA PHE A 84 -11.32 -11.54 1.14
C PHE A 84 -12.78 -11.27 0.79
N LEU A 85 -13.47 -10.38 1.51
CA LEU A 85 -14.86 -10.03 1.22
C LEU A 85 -15.01 -9.41 -0.18
N HIS A 86 -14.11 -8.51 -0.58
CA HIS A 86 -14.11 -7.94 -1.93
C HIS A 86 -13.86 -9.02 -3.00
N ARG A 87 -12.93 -9.95 -2.77
CA ARG A 87 -12.68 -11.06 -3.70
C ARG A 87 -13.86 -12.01 -3.82
N VAL A 88 -14.61 -12.23 -2.74
CA VAL A 88 -15.85 -13.02 -2.80
C VAL A 88 -16.86 -12.31 -3.69
N ALA A 89 -17.07 -11.01 -3.50
CA ALA A 89 -18.00 -10.25 -4.33
C ALA A 89 -17.60 -10.25 -5.81
N ASP A 90 -16.30 -10.04 -6.12
CA ASP A 90 -15.76 -10.11 -7.49
C ASP A 90 -15.96 -11.50 -8.11
N ALA A 91 -15.69 -12.58 -7.36
CA ALA A 91 -15.91 -13.94 -7.83
C ALA A 91 -17.40 -14.21 -8.11
N LEU A 92 -18.29 -13.75 -7.22
CA LEU A 92 -19.73 -13.89 -7.43
C LEU A 92 -20.20 -13.11 -8.68
N GLU A 93 -19.73 -11.88 -8.90
CA GLU A 93 -20.01 -11.12 -10.11
C GLU A 93 -19.50 -11.82 -11.38
N GLU A 94 -18.35 -12.48 -11.31
CA GLU A 94 -17.77 -13.16 -12.47
C GLU A 94 -18.54 -14.42 -12.89
N PHE A 95 -19.14 -15.14 -11.94
CA PHE A 95 -19.93 -16.34 -12.20
C PHE A 95 -21.42 -16.06 -12.41
N LEU A 96 -21.98 -15.06 -11.71
CA LEU A 96 -23.41 -14.72 -11.74
C LEU A 96 -23.74 -13.52 -12.64
N GLY A 97 -22.71 -12.78 -13.07
CA GLY A 97 -22.78 -11.58 -13.89
C GLY A 97 -23.04 -10.30 -13.09
N SER A 98 -22.41 -9.20 -13.50
CA SER A 98 -22.57 -7.85 -12.92
C SER A 98 -23.85 -7.14 -13.46
N PRO A 99 -24.56 -6.33 -12.67
CA PRO A 99 -24.38 -6.14 -11.22
C PRO A 99 -24.85 -7.37 -10.44
N LEU A 100 -24.27 -7.58 -9.26
CA LEU A 100 -24.64 -8.62 -8.32
C LEU A 100 -26.01 -8.29 -7.71
N LEU A 101 -26.99 -9.17 -7.93
CA LEU A 101 -28.35 -8.99 -7.42
C LEU A 101 -28.67 -10.12 -6.43
N ALA A 102 -29.47 -9.81 -5.39
CA ALA A 102 -29.92 -10.81 -4.42
C ALA A 102 -30.61 -12.02 -5.10
N SER A 103 -31.44 -11.75 -6.13
CA SER A 103 -32.10 -12.80 -6.92
C SER A 103 -31.12 -13.75 -7.61
N LYS A 104 -29.99 -13.25 -8.13
CA LYS A 104 -28.96 -14.07 -8.79
C LYS A 104 -28.21 -14.98 -7.80
N ILE A 105 -27.96 -14.49 -6.59
CA ILE A 105 -27.32 -15.29 -5.53
C ILE A 105 -28.27 -16.41 -5.09
N THR A 106 -29.54 -16.08 -4.81
CA THR A 106 -30.54 -17.07 -4.37
C THR A 106 -30.87 -18.11 -5.44
N SER A 107 -30.89 -17.74 -6.73
CA SER A 107 -31.18 -18.68 -7.82
C SER A 107 -30.03 -19.62 -8.17
N ASN A 108 -28.79 -19.29 -7.82
CA ASN A 108 -27.58 -20.06 -8.15
C ASN A 108 -26.79 -20.41 -6.87
N TYR A 109 -27.52 -20.80 -5.81
CA TYR A 109 -26.93 -21.06 -4.49
C TYR A 109 -25.90 -22.20 -4.50
N ASP A 110 -26.10 -23.19 -5.36
CA ASP A 110 -25.17 -24.29 -5.63
C ASP A 110 -23.80 -23.80 -6.12
N ILE A 111 -23.79 -22.85 -7.05
CA ILE A 111 -22.56 -22.22 -7.56
C ILE A 111 -21.92 -21.35 -6.47
N VAL A 112 -22.73 -20.55 -5.76
CA VAL A 112 -22.27 -19.70 -4.65
C VAL A 112 -21.59 -20.54 -3.57
N ALA A 113 -22.18 -21.66 -3.16
CA ALA A 113 -21.63 -22.55 -2.15
C ALA A 113 -20.29 -23.17 -2.57
N GLN A 114 -20.15 -23.57 -3.85
CA GLN A 114 -18.89 -24.06 -4.39
C GLN A 114 -17.81 -22.98 -4.39
N ILE A 115 -18.13 -21.75 -4.84
CA ILE A 115 -17.18 -20.63 -4.86
C ILE A 115 -16.67 -20.34 -3.44
N VAL A 116 -17.59 -20.15 -2.50
CA VAL A 116 -17.27 -19.77 -1.11
C VAL A 116 -16.44 -20.87 -0.41
N ALA A 117 -16.71 -22.15 -0.69
CA ALA A 117 -15.94 -23.27 -0.17
C ALA A 117 -14.52 -23.41 -0.78
N GLU A 118 -14.35 -23.12 -2.07
CA GLU A 118 -13.03 -23.15 -2.73
C GLU A 118 -12.16 -21.92 -2.37
N MET A 119 -12.80 -20.78 -2.10
CA MET A 119 -12.10 -19.55 -1.74
C MET A 119 -11.47 -19.60 -0.35
N ALA A 120 -12.07 -20.31 0.60
CA ALA A 120 -11.49 -20.53 1.92
C ALA A 120 -11.86 -21.91 2.48
N ASP A 121 -10.88 -22.62 3.02
CA ASP A 121 -11.07 -23.91 3.69
C ASP A 121 -10.72 -23.78 5.17
N ALA A 122 -11.63 -24.21 6.05
CA ALA A 122 -11.52 -24.06 7.49
C ALA A 122 -11.01 -22.66 7.91
N GLY A 123 -11.54 -21.62 7.28
CA GLY A 123 -11.24 -20.22 7.58
C GLY A 123 -9.88 -19.73 7.11
N VAL A 124 -9.13 -20.55 6.37
CA VAL A 124 -7.88 -20.17 5.72
C VAL A 124 -8.19 -19.83 4.26
N VAL A 125 -7.79 -18.64 3.82
CA VAL A 125 -7.99 -18.20 2.43
C VAL A 125 -7.10 -19.04 1.50
N CYS A 126 -7.70 -19.68 0.50
CA CYS A 126 -7.05 -20.59 -0.44
C CYS A 126 -6.92 -19.92 -1.82
N GLN A 127 -7.91 -20.10 -2.71
CA GLN A 127 -7.89 -19.60 -4.08
C GLN A 127 -8.89 -18.46 -4.27
N GLY A 128 -8.40 -17.21 -4.26
CA GLY A 128 -9.22 -16.01 -4.49
C GLY A 128 -9.29 -15.53 -5.95
N GLU A 129 -8.70 -16.27 -6.90
CA GLU A 129 -8.63 -15.86 -8.31
C GLU A 129 -9.69 -16.58 -9.14
N ALA A 130 -10.63 -15.82 -9.72
CA ALA A 130 -11.77 -16.36 -10.44
C ALA A 130 -11.41 -17.24 -11.64
N ASN A 131 -10.28 -16.99 -12.30
CA ASN A 131 -9.76 -17.85 -13.36
C ASN A 131 -9.41 -19.25 -12.88
N VAL A 132 -8.87 -19.37 -11.67
CA VAL A 132 -8.55 -20.68 -11.06
C VAL A 132 -9.84 -21.35 -10.58
N LEU A 133 -10.75 -20.56 -9.99
CA LEU A 133 -12.06 -21.06 -9.55
C LEU A 133 -12.87 -21.66 -10.71
N ARG A 134 -12.82 -21.08 -11.91
CA ARG A 134 -13.53 -21.61 -13.10
C ARG A 134 -13.07 -23.00 -13.54
N ASP A 135 -11.89 -23.45 -13.12
CA ASP A 135 -11.39 -24.80 -13.45
C ASP A 135 -11.85 -25.84 -12.42
N VAL A 136 -12.35 -25.42 -11.26
CA VAL A 136 -12.74 -26.27 -10.13
C VAL A 136 -14.26 -26.23 -9.88
N VAL A 137 -14.89 -25.08 -10.09
CA VAL A 137 -16.33 -24.86 -9.91
C VAL A 137 -17.08 -25.42 -11.10
N GLU A 138 -17.93 -26.43 -10.85
CA GLU A 138 -18.78 -27.04 -11.87
C GLU A 138 -19.99 -26.15 -12.14
N THR A 139 -19.90 -25.30 -13.16
CA THR A 139 -21.11 -24.66 -13.72
C THR A 139 -21.88 -25.72 -14.49
N GLY A 140 -23.00 -26.20 -13.95
CA GLY A 140 -23.81 -27.27 -14.54
C GLY A 140 -24.17 -27.03 -16.02
N PRO A 141 -24.55 -28.09 -16.77
CA PRO A 141 -24.87 -27.99 -18.18
C PRO A 141 -26.11 -27.11 -18.40
N GLY A 142 -25.90 -25.89 -18.90
CA GLY A 142 -26.97 -24.94 -19.22
C GLY A 142 -26.71 -23.47 -18.82
N VAL A 143 -25.71 -23.20 -17.97
CA VAL A 143 -25.37 -21.80 -17.58
C VAL A 143 -24.46 -21.14 -18.63
N LEU A 144 -23.58 -21.91 -19.29
CA LEU A 144 -22.69 -21.41 -20.34
C LEU A 144 -23.44 -20.97 -21.62
N ASP A 145 -24.56 -21.60 -21.96
CA ASP A 145 -25.37 -21.22 -23.13
C ASP A 145 -26.06 -19.85 -22.95
N ASN A 146 -26.37 -19.47 -21.71
CA ASN A 146 -26.96 -18.16 -21.41
C ASN A 146 -25.92 -17.03 -21.33
N LEU A 147 -24.64 -17.35 -21.08
CA LEU A 147 -23.56 -16.38 -20.98
C LEU A 147 -22.88 -16.09 -22.33
N PHE A 148 -22.90 -17.04 -23.28
CA PHE A 148 -22.36 -16.84 -24.63
C PHE A 148 -23.41 -16.52 -25.71
N GLY A 149 -24.71 -16.59 -25.37
CA GLY A 149 -25.81 -16.59 -26.34
C GLY A 149 -26.51 -15.26 -26.65
N LYS A 150 -26.08 -14.10 -26.12
CA LYS A 150 -26.88 -12.87 -26.23
C LYS A 150 -26.13 -11.61 -26.72
N VAL A 151 -25.33 -11.73 -27.77
CA VAL A 151 -25.05 -10.63 -28.73
C VAL A 151 -24.96 -11.25 -30.13
N GLY A 152 -25.88 -10.86 -31.02
CA GLY A 152 -26.35 -11.68 -32.14
C GLY A 152 -25.49 -11.78 -33.41
N LEU A 153 -25.88 -12.76 -34.23
CA LEU A 153 -25.73 -12.85 -35.69
C LEU A 153 -26.68 -13.95 -36.21
N PRO A 154 -27.61 -13.69 -37.15
CA PRO A 154 -28.40 -14.72 -37.81
C PRO A 154 -27.63 -15.25 -39.04
N GLY A 155 -27.44 -16.56 -39.16
CA GLY A 155 -26.81 -17.15 -40.34
C GLY A 155 -26.61 -18.66 -40.23
N SER A 156 -27.46 -19.41 -40.90
CA SER A 156 -27.51 -20.87 -40.99
C SER A 156 -26.29 -21.55 -41.63
N GLY A 157 -25.97 -22.77 -41.20
CA GLY A 157 -25.25 -23.77 -42.00
C GLY A 157 -25.01 -25.09 -41.24
N PRO A 158 -25.27 -26.29 -41.81
CA PRO A 158 -25.70 -27.46 -41.04
C PRO A 158 -24.62 -28.52 -40.76
N ALA A 159 -24.93 -29.32 -39.73
CA ALA A 159 -24.48 -30.66 -39.37
C ALA A 159 -23.52 -31.43 -40.31
N LEU A 160 -22.49 -32.03 -39.73
CA LEU A 160 -21.86 -33.24 -40.27
C LEU A 160 -21.40 -34.21 -39.16
N GLY A 161 -22.02 -35.39 -39.12
CA GLY A 161 -21.32 -36.66 -38.84
C GLY A 161 -21.28 -37.19 -37.41
N LYS A 162 -22.38 -37.80 -36.94
CA LYS A 162 -22.29 -38.94 -36.01
C LYS A 162 -21.95 -40.21 -36.81
N GLY A 163 -20.91 -40.93 -36.38
CA GLY A 163 -20.65 -42.32 -36.77
C GLY A 163 -20.68 -43.20 -35.52
N PRO A 164 -21.37 -44.36 -35.53
CA PRO A 164 -21.62 -45.16 -34.34
C PRO A 164 -20.57 -46.26 -34.16
N THR A 165 -20.12 -46.51 -32.93
CA THR A 165 -19.73 -47.86 -32.51
C THR A 165 -20.16 -48.09 -31.07
N ASN A 166 -20.80 -49.23 -30.87
CA ASN A 166 -21.48 -49.67 -29.67
C ASN A 166 -20.58 -50.60 -28.84
N ALA A 167 -20.87 -50.61 -27.54
CA ALA A 167 -20.71 -51.69 -26.57
C ALA A 167 -19.31 -51.96 -25.96
N GLY A 168 -19.25 -51.86 -24.62
CA GLY A 168 -18.19 -52.49 -23.83
C GLY A 168 -17.98 -51.97 -22.40
N LEU A 169 -18.97 -52.20 -21.51
CA LEU A 169 -18.79 -52.60 -20.11
C LEU A 169 -17.89 -51.77 -19.14
N LEU A 170 -18.56 -51.13 -18.16
CA LEU A 170 -18.15 -50.94 -16.76
C LEU A 170 -16.65 -50.81 -16.43
N GLN A 171 -16.14 -49.57 -16.50
CA GLN A 171 -15.06 -49.15 -15.62
C GLN A 171 -15.33 -47.73 -15.14
N ARG A 172 -15.77 -47.62 -13.89
CA ARG A 172 -15.76 -46.39 -13.09
C ARG A 172 -14.30 -45.92 -12.99
N PRO A 173 -13.89 -44.77 -13.55
CA PRO A 173 -12.62 -44.19 -13.19
C PRO A 173 -12.76 -43.72 -11.74
N GLN A 174 -11.97 -44.31 -10.84
CA GLN A 174 -11.66 -43.67 -9.58
C GLN A 174 -11.11 -42.26 -9.85
N PRO A 175 -11.32 -41.27 -8.98
CA PRO A 175 -10.61 -40.01 -9.07
C PRO A 175 -9.12 -40.33 -8.96
N SER A 176 -8.44 -40.27 -10.10
CA SER A 176 -6.99 -40.21 -10.14
C SER A 176 -6.57 -39.06 -9.23
N ALA A 177 -5.61 -39.34 -8.34
CA ALA A 177 -4.88 -38.34 -7.56
C ALA A 177 -4.64 -37.08 -8.40
N PRO A 178 -4.73 -35.87 -7.82
CA PRO A 178 -4.56 -34.64 -8.58
C PRO A 178 -3.18 -34.68 -9.23
N LEU A 179 -3.18 -35.02 -10.51
CA LEU A 179 -2.08 -34.80 -11.42
C LEU A 179 -1.80 -33.32 -11.27
N SER A 180 -0.57 -32.98 -10.87
CA SER A 180 -0.07 -31.62 -10.84
C SER A 180 -0.55 -30.90 -12.10
N SER A 181 -1.59 -30.09 -11.96
CA SER A 181 -2.08 -29.27 -13.05
C SER A 181 -0.92 -28.35 -13.35
N THR A 182 -0.28 -28.55 -14.50
CA THR A 182 0.53 -27.50 -15.12
C THR A 182 -0.44 -26.38 -15.49
N GLY A 183 -0.90 -25.66 -14.46
CA GLY A 183 -1.65 -24.44 -14.58
C GLY A 183 -0.79 -23.44 -15.34
N SER A 184 -1.46 -22.53 -16.06
CA SER A 184 -0.80 -21.34 -16.57
C SER A 184 0.13 -20.78 -15.49
N ALA A 185 1.39 -20.48 -15.81
CA ALA A 185 2.35 -19.89 -14.86
C ALA A 185 1.89 -18.52 -14.29
N VAL A 186 0.70 -18.06 -14.69
CA VAL A 186 0.11 -16.76 -14.44
C VAL A 186 -1.35 -16.99 -13.99
N PRO A 187 -1.67 -16.81 -12.68
CA PRO A 187 -2.99 -17.12 -12.12
C PRO A 187 -4.17 -16.35 -12.75
N TRP A 188 -3.93 -15.10 -13.14
CA TRP A 188 -4.95 -14.19 -13.68
C TRP A 188 -5.12 -14.25 -15.20
N ARG A 189 -4.41 -15.17 -15.90
CA ARG A 189 -4.49 -15.29 -17.37
C ARG A 189 -4.39 -16.73 -17.85
N ARG A 190 -5.42 -17.17 -18.58
CA ARG A 190 -5.45 -18.46 -19.26
C ARG A 190 -4.59 -18.45 -20.54
N SER A 191 -4.06 -19.62 -20.89
CA SER A 191 -3.20 -19.81 -22.06
C SER A 191 -3.96 -19.98 -23.38
N ASN A 192 -5.25 -20.28 -23.33
CA ASN A 192 -6.13 -20.60 -24.47
C ASN A 192 -7.11 -19.47 -24.87
N VAL A 193 -6.94 -18.24 -24.36
CA VAL A 193 -7.80 -17.09 -24.71
C VAL A 193 -7.74 -16.81 -26.21
N ARG A 194 -8.90 -16.64 -26.86
CA ARG A 194 -9.01 -16.31 -28.29
C ARG A 194 -10.03 -15.20 -28.50
N HIS A 195 -9.64 -14.19 -29.26
CA HIS A 195 -10.48 -13.07 -29.69
C HIS A 195 -10.49 -12.98 -31.22
N THR A 196 -11.61 -12.55 -31.79
CA THR A 196 -11.76 -12.32 -33.24
C THR A 196 -10.97 -11.09 -33.70
N SER A 197 -10.87 -10.05 -32.86
CA SER A 197 -9.98 -8.89 -33.03
C SER A 197 -9.10 -8.72 -31.79
N ASN A 198 -7.82 -8.38 -32.01
CA ASN A 198 -6.89 -8.09 -30.91
C ASN A 198 -6.86 -6.57 -30.65
N GLU A 199 -7.30 -6.14 -29.47
CA GLU A 199 -7.47 -4.73 -29.11
C GLU A 199 -7.00 -4.46 -27.67
N LEU A 200 -6.21 -3.39 -27.49
CA LEU A 200 -5.78 -2.87 -26.19
C LEU A 200 -6.18 -1.40 -26.08
N TYR A 201 -6.83 -1.05 -24.96
CA TYR A 201 -7.18 0.32 -24.60
C TYR A 201 -6.62 0.67 -23.22
N VAL A 202 -6.18 1.91 -23.07
CA VAL A 202 -5.72 2.47 -21.79
C VAL A 202 -6.61 3.65 -21.44
N ASP A 203 -7.30 3.59 -20.31
CA ASP A 203 -8.09 4.70 -19.80
C ASP A 203 -7.41 5.23 -18.54
N VAL A 204 -6.88 6.47 -18.61
CA VAL A 204 -6.34 7.16 -17.44
C VAL A 204 -7.39 8.12 -16.92
N VAL A 205 -7.88 7.85 -15.71
CA VAL A 205 -8.94 8.61 -15.06
C VAL A 205 -8.39 9.27 -13.81
N GLU A 206 -8.52 10.58 -13.67
CA GLU A 206 -8.17 11.33 -12.47
C GLU A 206 -9.41 11.94 -11.81
N SER A 207 -9.43 11.95 -10.49
CA SER A 207 -10.40 12.71 -9.69
C SER A 207 -9.64 13.75 -8.88
N LEU A 208 -10.04 15.02 -8.98
CA LEU A 208 -9.31 16.13 -8.34
C LEU A 208 -10.02 16.60 -7.08
N CYS A 209 -9.24 16.75 -6.01
CA CYS A 209 -9.67 17.41 -4.78
C CYS A 209 -8.80 18.65 -4.57
N VAL A 210 -9.41 19.83 -4.67
CA VAL A 210 -8.71 21.10 -4.50
C VAL A 210 -9.44 21.96 -3.47
N THR A 211 -8.69 22.45 -2.49
CA THR A 211 -9.17 23.42 -1.51
C THR A 211 -8.38 24.70 -1.68
N LEU A 212 -9.08 25.81 -1.92
CA LEU A 212 -8.50 27.14 -2.03
C LEU A 212 -8.80 27.93 -0.75
N ALA A 213 -7.92 28.86 -0.39
CA ALA A 213 -8.16 29.86 0.62
C ALA A 213 -9.12 30.95 0.08
N PRO A 214 -9.72 31.80 0.92
CA PRO A 214 -10.57 32.90 0.44
C PRO A 214 -9.80 33.89 -0.45
N SER A 215 -8.46 33.94 -0.32
CA SER A 215 -7.58 34.74 -1.17
C SER A 215 -7.35 34.14 -2.57
N GLY A 216 -7.89 32.96 -2.87
CA GLY A 216 -7.63 32.20 -4.10
C GLY A 216 -6.33 31.38 -4.07
N ARG A 217 -5.55 31.43 -2.99
CA ARG A 217 -4.33 30.62 -2.82
C ARG A 217 -4.69 29.14 -2.61
N PRO A 218 -4.00 28.17 -3.23
CA PRO A 218 -4.23 26.76 -2.94
C PRO A 218 -3.79 26.39 -1.52
N LEU A 219 -4.64 25.69 -0.79
CA LEU A 219 -4.31 25.08 0.50
C LEU A 219 -3.98 23.59 0.35
N ALA A 220 -4.71 22.89 -0.50
CA ALA A 220 -4.52 21.48 -0.81
C ALA A 220 -4.94 21.22 -2.25
N ALA A 221 -4.18 20.42 -3.01
CA ALA A 221 -4.53 20.06 -4.38
C ALA A 221 -3.97 18.68 -4.72
N PHE A 222 -4.85 17.68 -4.74
CA PHE A 222 -4.50 16.28 -5.00
C PHE A 222 -5.25 15.76 -6.22
N ALA A 223 -4.59 14.92 -7.01
CA ALA A 223 -5.20 14.15 -8.08
C ALA A 223 -5.11 12.66 -7.77
N ASN A 224 -6.27 12.04 -7.53
CA ASN A 224 -6.39 10.59 -7.36
C ASN A 224 -6.61 9.96 -8.73
N GLY A 225 -5.57 9.31 -9.24
CA GLY A 225 -5.54 8.70 -10.55
C GLY A 225 -5.76 7.19 -10.53
N SER A 226 -6.41 6.67 -11.57
CA SER A 226 -6.56 5.25 -11.84
C SER A 226 -6.32 4.98 -13.32
N ILE A 227 -5.49 3.99 -13.62
CA ILE A 227 -5.26 3.49 -14.97
C ILE A 227 -6.09 2.21 -15.12
N ALA A 228 -7.22 2.32 -15.81
CA ALA A 228 -7.99 1.17 -16.23
C ALA A 228 -7.47 0.66 -17.58
N PHE A 229 -7.29 -0.66 -17.69
CA PHE A 229 -6.75 -1.29 -18.87
C PHE A 229 -7.77 -2.27 -19.43
N THR A 230 -8.02 -2.20 -20.74
CA THR A 230 -8.88 -3.16 -21.43
C THR A 230 -8.05 -4.00 -22.38
N SER A 231 -7.93 -5.30 -22.09
CA SER A 231 -7.21 -6.28 -22.91
C SER A 231 -8.20 -7.22 -23.60
N LYS A 232 -8.31 -7.14 -24.93
CA LYS A 232 -8.97 -8.16 -25.75
C LYS A 232 -7.93 -8.74 -26.70
N VAL A 233 -7.05 -9.61 -26.21
CA VAL A 233 -5.93 -10.14 -27.00
C VAL A 233 -5.87 -11.64 -26.85
N SER A 234 -5.62 -12.36 -27.94
CA SER A 234 -5.49 -13.82 -27.93
C SER A 234 -4.17 -14.27 -27.28
N GLY A 235 -4.18 -15.42 -26.61
CA GLY A 235 -3.00 -16.00 -25.95
C GLY A 235 -2.60 -15.29 -24.65
N VAL A 236 -1.29 -15.29 -24.38
CA VAL A 236 -0.64 -14.73 -23.18
C VAL A 236 0.31 -13.60 -23.63
N PRO A 237 -0.17 -12.35 -23.71
CA PRO A 237 0.65 -11.20 -24.08
C PRO A 237 1.47 -10.70 -22.88
N ASP A 238 2.75 -10.43 -23.10
CA ASP A 238 3.62 -9.71 -22.15
C ASP A 238 3.75 -8.27 -22.62
N LEU A 239 3.25 -7.33 -21.82
CA LEU A 239 3.10 -5.93 -22.18
C LEU A 239 4.08 -5.03 -21.41
N LEU A 240 4.50 -3.95 -22.07
CA LEU A 240 5.34 -2.89 -21.52
C LEU A 240 4.63 -1.54 -21.74
N LEU A 241 4.13 -0.95 -20.65
CA LEU A 241 3.52 0.38 -20.65
C LEU A 241 4.53 1.40 -20.14
N ASN A 242 4.79 2.40 -20.97
CA ASN A 242 5.70 3.51 -20.71
C ASN A 242 4.89 4.79 -20.51
N LEU A 243 5.02 5.41 -19.33
CA LEU A 243 4.37 6.67 -18.97
C LEU A 243 5.38 7.81 -18.86
N SER A 244 4.97 9.02 -19.23
CA SER A 244 5.78 10.25 -19.13
C SER A 244 5.03 11.28 -18.31
N THR A 245 5.76 12.18 -17.65
CA THR A 245 5.20 13.22 -16.76
C THR A 245 4.85 14.52 -17.48
N GLY A 246 4.83 14.52 -18.82
CA GLY A 246 4.48 15.70 -19.62
C GLY A 246 5.42 16.90 -19.45
N GLY A 247 6.63 16.71 -18.90
CA GLY A 247 7.62 17.76 -18.64
C GLY A 247 7.77 18.15 -17.17
N LYS A 248 6.86 17.71 -16.28
CA LYS A 248 7.01 17.89 -14.83
C LYS A 248 8.15 17.00 -14.31
N GLY A 249 9.10 17.59 -13.57
CA GLY A 249 10.30 16.89 -13.12
C GLY A 249 11.40 16.75 -14.19
N SER A 250 11.31 17.49 -15.31
CA SER A 250 12.39 17.56 -16.31
C SER A 250 13.70 18.02 -15.65
N GLY A 251 14.71 17.14 -15.63
CA GLY A 251 16.01 17.37 -14.98
C GLY A 251 16.23 16.56 -13.69
N MET A 252 15.23 15.82 -13.21
CA MET A 252 15.33 15.00 -12.00
C MET A 252 15.64 13.54 -12.37
N GLY A 253 16.85 13.06 -12.07
CA GLY A 253 17.22 11.64 -12.16
C GLY A 253 16.89 10.94 -13.48
N ASN A 254 16.62 9.64 -13.39
CA ASN A 254 16.14 8.84 -14.51
C ASN A 254 14.61 8.98 -14.69
N ARG A 255 14.08 8.44 -15.79
CA ARG A 255 12.63 8.44 -16.09
C ARG A 255 11.78 7.89 -14.95
N GLY A 256 12.27 6.83 -14.28
CA GLY A 256 11.56 6.22 -13.15
C GLY A 256 11.46 7.14 -11.94
N ASP A 257 12.51 7.92 -11.65
CA ASP A 257 12.50 8.90 -10.56
C ASP A 257 11.49 10.02 -10.82
N GLN A 258 11.44 10.53 -12.05
CA GLN A 258 10.46 11.55 -12.45
C GLN A 258 9.04 11.03 -12.27
N LEU A 259 8.79 9.79 -12.71
CA LEU A 259 7.47 9.20 -12.65
C LEU A 259 7.04 8.91 -11.21
N ARG A 260 7.95 8.43 -10.35
CA ARG A 260 7.71 8.21 -8.92
C ARG A 260 7.51 9.50 -8.12
N SER A 261 8.05 10.63 -8.59
CA SER A 261 7.79 11.93 -7.99
C SER A 261 6.40 12.49 -8.32
N VAL A 262 5.76 12.02 -9.40
CA VAL A 262 4.42 12.46 -9.80
C VAL A 262 3.36 11.44 -9.36
N MET A 263 3.64 10.15 -9.52
CA MET A 263 2.80 9.05 -9.07
C MET A 263 3.24 8.64 -7.65
N GLU A 264 2.64 9.29 -6.65
CA GLU A 264 2.78 8.92 -5.25
C GLU A 264 1.80 7.81 -4.88
N ARG A 265 2.10 7.09 -3.78
CA ARG A 265 1.23 6.03 -3.20
C ARG A 265 0.67 5.04 -4.24
N VAL A 266 1.50 4.66 -5.21
CA VAL A 266 1.05 3.82 -6.34
C VAL A 266 0.71 2.41 -5.86
N VAL A 267 -0.48 1.96 -6.20
CA VAL A 267 -0.97 0.59 -6.00
C VAL A 267 -1.09 -0.08 -7.36
N PHE A 268 -0.48 -1.25 -7.52
CA PHE A 268 -0.50 -2.00 -8.77
C PHE A 268 -1.36 -3.26 -8.65
N HIS A 269 -1.99 -3.64 -9.76
CA HIS A 269 -2.55 -4.98 -9.91
C HIS A 269 -1.44 -6.04 -9.79
N PRO A 270 -1.71 -7.23 -9.23
CA PRO A 270 -0.74 -8.33 -9.09
C PRO A 270 -0.05 -8.75 -10.40
N CYS A 271 -0.64 -8.39 -11.55
CA CYS A 271 -0.08 -8.67 -12.86
C CYS A 271 1.21 -7.89 -13.18
N VAL A 272 1.50 -6.83 -12.42
CA VAL A 272 2.63 -5.94 -12.64
C VAL A 272 3.89 -6.42 -11.92
N ARG A 273 5.01 -6.43 -12.65
CA ARG A 273 6.33 -6.78 -12.12
C ARG A 273 6.96 -5.58 -11.42
N LEU A 274 6.77 -5.50 -10.09
CA LEU A 274 7.24 -4.38 -9.26
C LEU A 274 8.75 -4.10 -9.36
N ALA A 275 9.59 -5.12 -9.50
CA ALA A 275 11.04 -4.95 -9.62
C ALA A 275 11.43 -4.08 -10.83
N LYS A 276 10.74 -4.28 -11.97
CA LYS A 276 11.00 -3.52 -13.20
C LYS A 276 10.47 -2.08 -13.11
N TRP A 277 9.34 -1.89 -12.44
CA TRP A 277 8.86 -0.54 -12.11
C TRP A 277 9.86 0.22 -11.24
N LYS A 278 10.37 -0.41 -10.18
CA LYS A 278 11.35 0.22 -9.26
C LYS A 278 12.66 0.55 -9.96
N ALA A 279 13.19 -0.35 -10.79
CA ALA A 279 14.43 -0.12 -11.52
C ALA A 279 14.29 0.93 -12.64
N ASP A 280 13.33 0.73 -13.55
CA ASP A 280 13.32 1.43 -14.85
C ASP A 280 12.16 2.45 -14.98
N GLY A 281 11.18 2.44 -14.07
CA GLY A 281 9.94 3.20 -14.23
C GLY A 281 9.00 2.66 -15.31
N VAL A 282 9.18 1.38 -15.70
CA VAL A 282 8.40 0.73 -16.76
C VAL A 282 7.40 -0.25 -16.16
N ILE A 283 6.13 -0.13 -16.54
CA ILE A 283 5.06 -1.02 -16.08
C ILE A 283 5.03 -2.26 -16.99
N SER A 284 5.61 -3.37 -16.52
CA SER A 284 5.63 -4.65 -17.25
C SER A 284 4.66 -5.65 -16.64
N PHE A 285 3.78 -6.23 -17.45
CA PHE A 285 2.70 -7.08 -16.95
C PHE A 285 2.13 -8.02 -18.02
N ILE A 286 1.47 -9.09 -17.56
CA ILE A 286 0.61 -9.95 -18.37
C ILE A 286 -0.83 -9.62 -17.99
N PRO A 287 -1.61 -8.88 -18.78
CA PRO A 287 -2.93 -8.40 -18.37
C PRO A 287 -3.94 -9.55 -18.20
N PRO A 288 -4.83 -9.51 -17.19
CA PRO A 288 -6.12 -10.20 -17.27
C PRO A 288 -6.86 -9.92 -18.59
N ASP A 289 -7.76 -10.82 -18.98
CA ASP A 289 -8.61 -10.59 -20.15
C ASP A 289 -9.80 -9.69 -19.77
N GLY A 290 -10.23 -8.83 -20.69
CA GLY A 290 -11.29 -7.84 -20.42
C GLY A 290 -10.77 -6.55 -19.77
N ARG A 291 -11.64 -5.87 -19.04
CA ARG A 291 -11.37 -4.57 -18.40
C ARG A 291 -11.01 -4.77 -16.93
N PHE A 292 -9.88 -4.22 -16.49
CA PHE A 292 -9.45 -4.28 -15.09
C PHE A 292 -8.69 -3.00 -14.70
N ALA A 293 -8.55 -2.73 -13.40
CA ALA A 293 -7.71 -1.65 -12.90
C ALA A 293 -6.24 -2.10 -12.86
N LEU A 294 -5.38 -1.45 -13.65
CA LEU A 294 -3.95 -1.78 -13.72
C LEU A 294 -3.16 -1.18 -12.57
N CYS A 295 -3.41 0.09 -12.26
CA CYS A 295 -2.85 0.75 -11.08
C CYS A 295 -3.65 1.97 -10.65
N GLY A 296 -3.64 2.26 -9.35
CA GLY A 296 -4.06 3.53 -8.75
C GLY A 296 -2.85 4.33 -8.30
N TYR A 297 -2.95 5.66 -8.31
CA TYR A 297 -1.90 6.56 -7.82
C TYR A 297 -2.51 7.85 -7.27
N GLU A 298 -1.74 8.55 -6.45
CA GLU A 298 -2.05 9.90 -6.00
C GLU A 298 -0.98 10.84 -6.57
N ALA A 299 -1.35 12.06 -6.94
CA ALA A 299 -0.41 13.08 -7.39
C ALA A 299 -0.66 14.39 -6.64
N ASP A 300 0.36 14.87 -5.91
CA ASP A 300 0.35 16.20 -5.33
C ASP A 300 0.60 17.25 -6.43
N LEU A 301 -0.38 18.13 -6.64
CA LEU A 301 -0.34 19.16 -7.67
C LEU A 301 0.43 20.41 -7.23
N LEU A 302 0.72 20.56 -5.93
CA LEU A 302 1.54 21.66 -5.37
C LEU A 302 3.04 21.32 -5.46
N GLY A 303 3.36 20.03 -5.50
CA GLY A 303 4.70 19.46 -5.63
C GLY A 303 5.50 19.52 -4.32
N SER A 304 6.45 18.60 -4.18
CA SER A 304 7.24 18.32 -2.97
C SER A 304 8.30 19.37 -2.57
N GLY A 305 8.09 20.66 -2.90
CA GLY A 305 9.07 21.73 -2.66
C GLY A 305 8.81 22.52 -1.37
N ASP A 306 9.90 22.81 -0.63
CA ASP A 306 10.00 23.68 0.55
C ASP A 306 8.84 24.66 0.77
N ALA A 307 8.35 24.70 2.00
CA ALA A 307 7.27 25.58 2.47
C ALA A 307 7.52 27.08 2.22
N MET A 308 8.75 27.48 1.87
CA MET A 308 9.14 28.86 1.52
C MET A 308 8.83 29.27 0.07
N ALA A 309 8.65 28.33 -0.87
CA ALA A 309 8.35 28.63 -2.29
C ALA A 309 6.85 28.76 -2.60
N MET A 310 6.02 28.70 -1.56
CA MET A 310 4.56 28.69 -1.59
C MET A 310 3.91 30.02 -2.02
N GLU A 311 4.66 31.12 -2.10
CA GLU A 311 4.07 32.44 -2.42
C GLU A 311 3.74 32.65 -3.91
N ALA A 312 4.14 31.75 -4.83
CA ALA A 312 3.96 32.01 -6.27
C ALA A 312 3.56 30.81 -7.17
N LYS A 313 3.20 29.64 -6.63
CA LYS A 313 2.71 28.54 -7.49
C LYS A 313 1.22 28.70 -7.78
N LYS A 314 0.89 29.39 -8.87
CA LYS A 314 -0.46 29.43 -9.44
C LYS A 314 -0.78 28.05 -10.02
N LEU A 315 -1.74 27.33 -9.42
CA LEU A 315 -2.27 26.09 -9.99
C LEU A 315 -2.88 26.39 -11.38
N ASP A 316 -2.47 25.64 -12.39
CA ASP A 316 -3.04 25.75 -13.75
C ASP A 316 -4.32 24.91 -13.83
N LEU A 317 -5.33 25.34 -13.09
CA LEU A 317 -6.67 24.72 -13.15
C LEU A 317 -7.39 25.20 -14.41
N PRO A 318 -8.06 24.29 -15.13
CA PRO A 318 -8.81 24.61 -16.34
C PRO A 318 -10.06 25.45 -16.08
N VAL A 319 -10.56 25.45 -14.84
CA VAL A 319 -11.71 26.25 -14.41
C VAL A 319 -11.41 26.84 -13.03
N SER A 320 -11.80 28.09 -12.83
CA SER A 320 -11.69 28.80 -11.55
C SER A 320 -13.07 29.25 -11.07
N VAL A 321 -13.25 29.27 -9.75
CA VAL A 321 -14.47 29.75 -9.08
C VAL A 321 -14.09 30.78 -8.03
N GLU A 322 -14.86 31.86 -7.94
CA GLU A 322 -14.67 32.95 -6.97
C GLU A 322 -16.02 33.30 -6.35
N ILE A 323 -16.05 33.55 -5.04
CA ILE A 323 -17.24 33.93 -4.29
C ILE A 323 -17.03 35.28 -3.61
N SER A 324 -17.94 36.22 -3.88
CA SER A 324 -18.01 37.53 -3.24
C SER A 324 -19.29 37.61 -2.42
N THR A 325 -19.17 37.86 -1.11
CA THR A 325 -20.32 37.92 -0.19
C THR A 325 -20.51 39.34 0.35
N ALA A 326 -21.66 39.58 0.99
CA ALA A 326 -22.02 40.87 1.60
C ALA A 326 -22.00 42.04 0.59
N LEU A 327 -22.49 41.78 -0.62
CA LEU A 327 -22.68 42.78 -1.67
C LEU A 327 -24.00 43.54 -1.45
N GLY A 328 -24.12 44.70 -2.13
CA GLY A 328 -25.29 45.57 -2.05
C GLY A 328 -25.32 46.48 -0.81
N THR A 329 -26.24 47.44 -0.78
CA THR A 329 -26.36 48.43 0.30
C THR A 329 -26.78 47.83 1.64
N ALA A 330 -27.47 46.69 1.62
CA ALA A 330 -27.91 45.95 2.79
C ALA A 330 -27.00 44.75 3.16
N GLY A 331 -25.98 44.44 2.35
CA GLY A 331 -25.08 43.31 2.60
C GLY A 331 -25.76 41.93 2.58
N ARG A 332 -26.88 41.79 1.85
CA ARG A 332 -27.68 40.54 1.76
C ARG A 332 -27.47 39.79 0.44
N GLU A 333 -26.60 40.30 -0.43
CA GLU A 333 -26.34 39.72 -1.73
C GLU A 333 -24.99 39.02 -1.77
N PHE A 334 -24.90 37.96 -2.57
CA PHE A 334 -23.63 37.33 -2.91
C PHE A 334 -23.57 37.04 -4.41
N GLU A 335 -22.35 37.00 -4.92
CA GLU A 335 -22.03 36.75 -6.32
C GLU A 335 -21.02 35.61 -6.42
N VAL A 336 -21.29 34.65 -7.30
CA VAL A 336 -20.35 33.57 -7.64
C VAL A 336 -19.96 33.71 -9.10
N ARG A 337 -18.65 33.77 -9.36
CA ARG A 337 -18.08 33.88 -10.70
C ARG A 337 -17.30 32.62 -11.05
N VAL A 338 -17.54 32.09 -12.25
CA VAL A 338 -16.79 30.97 -12.82
C VAL A 338 -16.09 31.44 -14.07
N SER A 339 -14.78 31.23 -14.18
CA SER A 339 -14.02 31.62 -15.37
C SER A 339 -13.05 30.53 -15.82
N VAL A 340 -12.85 30.42 -17.14
CA VAL A 340 -11.85 29.52 -17.74
C VAL A 340 -10.64 30.37 -18.13
N PRO A 341 -9.49 30.21 -17.44
CA PRO A 341 -8.29 30.97 -17.76
C PRO A 341 -7.76 30.64 -19.17
N SER A 342 -7.24 31.64 -19.87
CA SER A 342 -6.80 31.55 -21.28
C SER A 342 -5.58 30.64 -21.51
N THR A 343 -4.92 30.15 -20.45
CA THR A 343 -3.78 29.23 -20.49
C THR A 343 -4.16 27.84 -21.01
N SER A 344 -5.44 27.47 -20.93
CA SER A 344 -5.99 26.20 -21.43
C SER A 344 -5.94 26.03 -22.96
N SER A 345 -5.75 27.12 -23.72
CA SER A 345 -5.79 27.12 -25.20
C SER A 345 -4.53 26.55 -25.88
N SER A 346 -3.42 26.33 -25.15
CA SER A 346 -2.16 25.77 -25.70
C SER A 346 -1.94 24.28 -25.42
N ALA A 347 -2.83 23.60 -24.69
CA ALA A 347 -2.68 22.18 -24.39
C ALA A 347 -3.05 21.31 -25.61
N ARG A 348 -2.06 20.97 -26.45
CA ARG A 348 -2.21 19.92 -27.47
C ARG A 348 -2.72 18.62 -26.81
N SER A 349 -3.74 18.00 -27.41
CA SER A 349 -4.36 16.77 -26.89
C SER A 349 -3.31 15.71 -26.55
N ALA A 350 -3.27 15.27 -25.29
CA ALA A 350 -2.34 14.23 -24.83
C ALA A 350 -2.53 12.92 -25.61
N ALA A 351 -3.77 12.62 -26.03
CA ALA A 351 -4.10 11.46 -26.87
C ALA A 351 -3.51 11.57 -28.28
N ALA A 352 -3.54 12.76 -28.89
CA ALA A 352 -2.93 13.00 -30.21
C ALA A 352 -1.41 12.79 -30.17
N ALA A 353 -0.75 13.29 -29.13
CA ALA A 353 0.69 13.12 -28.95
C ALA A 353 1.09 11.66 -28.70
N SER A 354 0.26 10.91 -27.95
CA SER A 354 0.48 9.49 -27.62
C SER A 354 0.35 8.55 -28.83
N LEU A 355 -0.42 8.95 -29.86
CA LEU A 355 -0.60 8.18 -31.10
C LEU A 355 0.54 8.44 -32.11
N GLN A 356 1.16 9.62 -32.09
CA GLN A 356 2.24 10.00 -33.01
C GLN A 356 3.59 9.33 -32.65
N SER A 357 3.86 9.07 -31.36
CA SER A 357 5.10 8.40 -30.90
C SER A 357 5.22 6.93 -31.38
N ASN A 358 4.10 6.27 -31.64
CA ASN A 358 4.05 4.87 -32.07
C ASN A 358 4.21 4.67 -33.61
N LEU A 359 4.19 5.75 -34.39
CA LEU A 359 4.44 5.73 -35.84
C LEU A 359 5.86 6.27 -36.09
N GLY A 360 6.84 5.36 -36.11
CA GLY A 360 8.28 5.67 -36.18
C GLY A 360 8.66 6.77 -37.17
N ALA A 361 9.44 7.73 -36.70
CA ALA A 361 9.86 8.94 -37.39
C ALA A 361 10.94 8.72 -38.47
N ASN A 362 10.83 7.71 -39.35
CA ASN A 362 11.90 7.45 -40.33
C ASN A 362 11.49 6.87 -41.70
N ARG A 363 10.51 7.47 -42.39
CA ARG A 363 10.32 7.26 -43.85
C ARG A 363 9.91 8.55 -44.57
N PRO A 364 10.72 9.06 -45.53
CA PRO A 364 10.27 10.08 -46.48
C PRO A 364 9.65 9.38 -47.72
N GLY A 365 8.38 9.67 -48.03
CA GLY A 365 7.71 9.15 -49.23
C GLY A 365 6.29 9.73 -49.41
N PRO A 366 5.79 9.88 -50.66
CA PRO A 366 4.70 10.82 -50.99
C PRO A 366 3.27 10.28 -50.82
N PHE A 367 3.07 9.13 -50.15
CA PHE A 367 1.74 8.55 -49.94
C PHE A 367 1.31 8.67 -48.47
N ARG A 368 0.67 9.78 -48.12
CA ARG A 368 -0.19 9.89 -46.93
C ARG A 368 -1.64 9.64 -47.35
N SER A 369 -2.13 8.41 -47.21
CA SER A 369 -3.55 8.11 -47.28
C SER A 369 -4.20 8.28 -45.90
N SER A 370 -5.30 9.04 -45.90
CA SER A 370 -6.19 9.38 -44.80
C SER A 370 -6.51 8.23 -43.83
N LEU A 371 -6.13 8.41 -42.57
CA LEU A 371 -6.74 7.75 -41.41
C LEU A 371 -7.14 8.86 -40.44
N ASN A 372 -8.35 9.38 -40.61
CA ASN A 372 -9.01 10.31 -39.70
C ASN A 372 -9.32 9.59 -38.38
N ALA A 373 -8.45 9.77 -37.37
CA ALA A 373 -8.85 9.71 -35.98
C ALA A 373 -8.87 11.16 -35.48
N GLU A 374 -10.06 11.76 -35.39
CA GLU A 374 -10.27 13.12 -34.86
C GLU A 374 -9.80 13.21 -33.41
N ALA A 375 -8.57 13.65 -33.17
CA ALA A 375 -8.15 14.02 -31.83
C ALA A 375 -8.67 15.42 -31.51
N LYS A 376 -9.92 15.50 -31.00
CA LYS A 376 -10.50 16.73 -30.46
C LYS A 376 -9.64 17.23 -29.28
N GLY A 377 -9.53 18.56 -29.15
CA GLY A 377 -8.90 19.21 -27.99
C GLY A 377 -9.66 18.91 -26.69
N PRO A 378 -9.15 19.33 -25.52
CA PRO A 378 -9.82 19.07 -24.26
C PRO A 378 -11.24 19.66 -24.25
N SER A 379 -12.24 18.88 -23.83
CA SER A 379 -13.64 19.31 -23.80
C SER A 379 -14.20 19.24 -22.38
N LEU A 380 -14.76 20.35 -21.93
CA LEU A 380 -15.39 20.53 -20.61
C LEU A 380 -16.85 20.10 -20.67
N GLU A 381 -17.25 19.23 -19.74
CA GLU A 381 -18.59 18.66 -19.62
C GLU A 381 -19.07 18.77 -18.15
N GLU A 382 -20.40 18.80 -17.95
CA GLU A 382 -21.04 18.69 -16.63
C GLU A 382 -20.58 19.73 -15.58
N LEU A 383 -20.42 20.99 -16.01
CA LEU A 383 -20.02 22.09 -15.13
C LEU A 383 -21.16 22.51 -14.20
N THR A 384 -21.02 22.23 -12.90
CA THR A 384 -22.02 22.50 -11.86
C THR A 384 -21.37 23.18 -10.66
N VAL A 385 -22.02 24.21 -10.11
CA VAL A 385 -21.61 24.89 -8.89
C VAL A 385 -22.66 24.65 -7.81
N ARG A 386 -22.25 24.12 -6.66
CA ARG A 386 -23.11 23.93 -5.49
C ARG A 386 -22.70 24.86 -4.37
N ILE A 387 -23.65 25.61 -3.82
CA ILE A 387 -23.43 26.62 -2.78
C ILE A 387 -24.31 26.24 -1.59
N PRO A 388 -23.74 25.64 -0.53
CA PRO A 388 -24.49 25.35 0.69
C PRO A 388 -24.85 26.64 1.42
N MET A 389 -26.10 26.74 1.86
CA MET A 389 -26.60 27.87 2.63
C MET A 389 -26.58 27.57 4.13
N PRO A 390 -26.34 28.58 4.97
CA PRO A 390 -26.51 28.44 6.41
C PRO A 390 -27.97 28.10 6.78
N PRO A 391 -28.22 27.37 7.88
CA PRO A 391 -29.58 27.02 8.33
C PRO A 391 -30.42 28.24 8.74
N THR A 392 -29.78 29.39 8.94
CA THR A 392 -30.41 30.69 9.22
C THR A 392 -31.01 31.35 7.97
N ALA A 393 -30.63 30.91 6.77
CA ALA A 393 -31.16 31.41 5.50
C ALA A 393 -32.48 30.70 5.18
N ARG A 394 -33.59 31.45 5.12
CA ARG A 394 -34.93 30.90 4.88
C ARG A 394 -35.21 30.69 3.39
N ASN A 395 -34.84 31.67 2.57
CA ASN A 395 -35.09 31.64 1.13
C ASN A 395 -34.02 32.43 0.37
N ILE A 396 -33.87 32.11 -0.92
CA ILE A 396 -33.00 32.83 -1.84
C ILE A 396 -33.87 33.46 -2.93
N SER A 397 -33.80 34.78 -3.06
CA SER A 397 -34.50 35.55 -4.08
C SER A 397 -33.53 36.13 -5.10
N ASP A 398 -34.06 36.52 -6.27
CA ASP A 398 -33.31 37.17 -7.34
C ASP A 398 -32.12 36.35 -7.88
N LEU A 399 -32.32 35.04 -8.11
CA LEU A 399 -31.32 34.18 -8.76
C LEU A 399 -31.13 34.62 -10.21
N ARG A 400 -30.06 35.37 -10.48
CA ARG A 400 -29.70 35.84 -11.82
C ARG A 400 -28.42 35.18 -12.29
N ALA A 401 -28.56 34.14 -13.12
CA ALA A 401 -27.44 33.51 -13.81
C ALA A 401 -27.19 34.19 -15.16
N SER A 402 -25.94 34.54 -15.47
CA SER A 402 -25.56 35.11 -16.77
C SER A 402 -25.55 34.05 -17.89
N LYS A 403 -25.28 32.79 -17.53
CA LYS A 403 -25.26 31.61 -18.40
C LYS A 403 -25.67 30.37 -17.59
N GLY A 404 -26.29 29.38 -18.24
CA GLY A 404 -26.78 28.18 -17.56
C GLY A 404 -28.04 28.43 -16.71
N GLU A 405 -28.41 27.44 -15.92
CA GLU A 405 -29.63 27.42 -15.10
C GLU A 405 -29.27 27.24 -13.63
N ALA A 406 -29.89 28.02 -12.74
CA ALA A 406 -29.68 27.93 -11.30
C ALA A 406 -31.00 27.62 -10.58
N HIS A 407 -30.93 26.69 -9.63
CA HIS A 407 -32.06 26.23 -8.84
C HIS A 407 -31.70 26.16 -7.34
N TYR A 408 -32.65 26.51 -6.47
CA TYR A 408 -32.49 26.39 -5.02
C TYR A 408 -33.29 25.20 -4.49
N SER A 409 -32.58 24.19 -3.98
CA SER A 409 -33.20 23.04 -3.33
C SER A 409 -33.46 23.34 -1.85
N HIS A 410 -34.73 23.41 -1.47
CA HIS A 410 -35.15 23.69 -0.10
C HIS A 410 -34.85 22.54 0.86
N GLY A 411 -34.86 21.29 0.38
CA GLY A 411 -34.56 20.11 1.21
C GLY A 411 -33.07 20.03 1.59
N ASP A 412 -32.18 20.37 0.66
CA ASP A 412 -30.73 20.30 0.84
C ASP A 412 -30.12 21.64 1.33
N SER A 413 -30.95 22.69 1.49
CA SER A 413 -30.53 24.07 1.80
C SER A 413 -29.33 24.52 0.96
N SER A 414 -29.35 24.27 -0.35
CA SER A 414 -28.24 24.63 -1.24
C SER A 414 -28.73 25.08 -2.60
N VAL A 415 -28.03 26.06 -3.19
CA VAL A 415 -28.26 26.48 -4.58
C VAL A 415 -27.30 25.76 -5.51
N GLU A 416 -27.87 25.20 -6.56
CA GLU A 416 -27.18 24.44 -7.60
C GLU A 416 -27.27 25.22 -8.92
N TRP A 417 -26.12 25.49 -9.54
CA TRP A 417 -26.02 26.22 -10.79
C TRP A 417 -25.31 25.37 -11.84
N ARG A 418 -26.02 25.01 -12.91
CA ARG A 418 -25.55 24.14 -13.98
C ARG A 418 -25.29 24.93 -15.25
N ILE A 419 -24.10 24.80 -15.81
CA ILE A 419 -23.69 25.42 -17.07
C ILE A 419 -23.55 24.33 -18.13
N ASN A 420 -24.26 24.47 -19.25
CA ASN A 420 -24.23 23.48 -20.34
C ASN A 420 -22.84 23.47 -21.03
N SER A 421 -22.41 22.31 -21.54
CA SER A 421 -21.15 22.14 -22.28
C SER A 421 -20.99 23.11 -23.46
N LYS A 422 -22.08 23.50 -24.14
CA LYS A 422 -22.04 24.51 -25.22
C LYS A 422 -21.61 25.89 -24.70
N ASP A 423 -22.10 26.28 -23.53
CA ASP A 423 -21.82 27.56 -22.91
C ASP A 423 -20.45 27.57 -22.23
N ALA A 424 -20.05 26.42 -21.68
CA ALA A 424 -18.74 26.20 -21.08
C ALA A 424 -17.58 26.37 -22.07
N GLY A 425 -17.76 25.98 -23.34
CA GLY A 425 -16.77 26.20 -24.42
C GLY A 425 -16.62 27.66 -24.86
N THR A 426 -17.57 28.53 -24.51
CA THR A 426 -17.54 29.98 -24.82
C THR A 426 -17.15 30.84 -23.61
N LEU A 427 -16.79 30.19 -22.50
CA LEU A 427 -16.30 30.85 -21.30
C LEU A 427 -14.87 31.33 -21.59
N GLY A 428 -14.72 32.52 -22.18
CA GLY A 428 -13.43 33.20 -22.26
C GLY A 428 -13.02 33.77 -20.90
N SER A 429 -12.11 34.74 -20.90
CA SER A 429 -11.66 35.44 -19.68
C SER A 429 -12.77 36.20 -18.93
N VAL A 430 -13.90 36.48 -19.59
CA VAL A 430 -15.04 37.22 -19.02
C VAL A 430 -15.86 36.36 -18.03
N GLY A 431 -15.78 35.03 -18.12
CA GLY A 431 -16.47 34.12 -17.20
C GLY A 431 -18.00 34.08 -17.33
N ALA A 432 -18.65 33.34 -16.43
CA ALA A 432 -20.08 33.42 -16.13
C ALA A 432 -20.26 33.79 -14.65
N MET A 433 -21.42 34.34 -14.32
CA MET A 433 -21.73 34.90 -13.00
C MET A 433 -23.13 34.50 -12.56
N LEU A 434 -23.27 34.20 -11.28
CA LEU A 434 -24.55 34.02 -10.60
C LEU A 434 -24.64 35.02 -9.45
N ARG A 435 -25.68 35.87 -9.46
CA ARG A 435 -26.01 36.77 -8.35
C ARG A 435 -27.25 36.27 -7.62
N CYS A 436 -27.24 36.33 -6.30
CA CYS A 436 -28.32 35.86 -5.43
C CYS A 436 -28.52 36.82 -4.25
N THR A 437 -29.75 36.93 -3.77
CA THR A 437 -30.12 37.70 -2.56
C THR A 437 -30.67 36.77 -1.49
N VAL A 438 -30.12 36.82 -0.27
CA VAL A 438 -30.52 35.94 0.83
C VAL A 438 -31.56 36.60 1.73
N GLN A 439 -32.66 35.88 1.97
CA GLN A 439 -33.70 36.26 2.91
C GLN A 439 -33.50 35.57 4.26
N GLY A 440 -33.45 36.36 5.31
CA GLY A 440 -33.34 35.89 6.70
C GLY A 440 -34.72 35.72 7.35
N PRO A 441 -34.79 35.36 8.64
CA PRO A 441 -36.03 35.41 9.39
C PRO A 441 -36.64 36.83 9.36
N PRO A 442 -37.97 36.97 9.33
CA PRO A 442 -38.63 38.27 9.26
C PRO A 442 -38.22 39.11 10.47
N SER A 443 -37.64 40.28 10.22
CA SER A 443 -37.45 41.30 11.25
C SER A 443 -38.72 42.15 11.33
N GLU A 444 -39.08 42.60 12.53
CA GLU A 444 -40.22 43.51 12.80
C GLU A 444 -40.17 44.81 11.98
N ASP A 445 -39.03 45.11 11.34
CA ASP A 445 -38.81 46.27 10.47
C ASP A 445 -39.37 46.12 9.03
N ASP A 446 -39.79 44.92 8.60
CA ASP A 446 -40.31 44.68 7.23
C ASP A 446 -41.81 45.01 7.06
N GLU A 447 -42.50 45.47 8.12
CA GLU A 447 -43.95 45.75 8.13
C GLU A 447 -44.32 47.21 7.79
N GLY A 448 -43.49 47.90 7.00
CA GLY A 448 -43.73 49.28 6.56
C GLY A 448 -44.30 49.39 5.14
N GLY A 449 -45.46 48.81 4.84
CA GLY A 449 -45.99 48.84 3.47
C GLY A 449 -47.43 48.36 3.23
N ALA A 450 -48.41 49.14 3.70
CA ALA A 450 -49.76 49.34 3.15
C ALA A 450 -50.75 48.14 2.98
N ASN A 451 -51.81 48.21 3.82
CA ASN A 451 -53.23 47.89 3.59
C ASN A 451 -53.67 46.46 3.24
N GLY A 452 -54.40 45.82 4.18
CA GLY A 452 -55.34 44.75 3.86
C GLY A 452 -55.86 43.96 5.07
N PHE A 453 -56.92 44.46 5.71
CA PHE A 453 -57.81 43.77 6.65
C PHE A 453 -58.11 42.30 6.28
N ALA A 454 -57.96 41.35 7.22
CA ALA A 454 -59.04 40.50 7.76
C ALA A 454 -58.54 39.18 8.41
N ASN A 455 -59.05 38.94 9.62
CA ASN A 455 -59.20 37.68 10.37
C ASN A 455 -59.31 36.40 9.51
N MET A 456 -58.84 35.25 10.01
CA MET A 456 -59.70 34.25 10.69
C MET A 456 -58.99 32.93 11.09
N LEU A 457 -59.18 32.55 12.36
CA LEU A 457 -59.18 31.22 13.01
C LEU A 457 -57.89 30.35 13.16
N SER A 458 -57.36 30.38 14.39
CA SER A 458 -57.05 29.27 15.32
C SER A 458 -57.00 27.81 14.81
N VAL A 459 -56.02 27.02 15.30
CA VAL A 459 -56.24 26.00 16.36
C VAL A 459 -54.90 25.47 16.92
N THR A 460 -54.90 25.40 18.24
CA THR A 460 -53.97 24.97 19.29
C THR A 460 -53.10 23.72 19.05
N THR A 461 -51.93 23.68 19.70
CA THR A 461 -51.62 22.68 20.75
C THR A 461 -50.50 23.19 21.66
N TYR A 462 -50.71 22.97 22.96
CA TYR A 462 -49.90 23.37 24.11
C TYR A 462 -48.51 22.72 24.10
N ASP A 463 -47.49 23.45 24.55
CA ASP A 463 -46.41 22.83 25.31
C ASP A 463 -45.98 23.73 26.46
N TYR A 464 -45.93 23.13 27.65
CA TYR A 464 -45.61 23.73 28.93
C TYR A 464 -44.14 23.49 29.18
N ASP A 465 -43.33 24.55 29.36
CA ASP A 465 -42.06 24.41 30.05
C ASP A 465 -41.92 25.53 31.09
N ASP A 466 -41.71 25.06 32.32
CA ASP A 466 -41.63 25.79 33.58
C ASP A 466 -40.17 26.17 33.89
N ASP A 467 -40.02 27.33 34.53
CA ASP A 467 -38.93 27.76 35.42
C ASP A 467 -37.45 27.87 34.95
N ALA A 468 -37.09 29.12 34.57
CA ALA A 468 -36.07 30.01 35.19
C ALA A 468 -34.57 29.57 35.30
N PRO A 469 -33.58 30.46 35.58
CA PRO A 469 -33.67 31.89 35.88
C PRO A 469 -32.74 32.80 35.05
N THR A 470 -33.15 34.06 34.97
CA THR A 470 -32.36 35.21 34.52
C THR A 470 -31.27 35.60 35.54
N PRO A 471 -30.17 36.23 35.09
CA PRO A 471 -29.51 37.25 35.89
C PRO A 471 -29.66 38.62 35.23
N ILE A 472 -30.25 39.52 36.01
CA ILE A 472 -30.30 40.96 35.77
C ILE A 472 -28.94 41.55 36.12
N THR A 473 -28.35 42.31 35.20
CA THR A 473 -27.53 43.47 35.59
C THR A 473 -27.87 44.65 34.70
N SER A 474 -28.38 45.68 35.37
CA SER A 474 -28.71 47.00 34.89
C SER A 474 -27.46 47.81 34.52
N ASN A 475 -27.52 48.52 33.40
CA ASN A 475 -27.14 49.94 33.42
C ASN A 475 -27.77 50.70 32.24
N GLY A 476 -28.54 51.74 32.57
CA GLY A 476 -29.23 52.58 31.61
C GLY A 476 -28.34 53.68 31.03
N LYS A 477 -28.53 53.97 29.75
CA LYS A 477 -28.42 55.31 29.14
C LYS A 477 -29.28 55.34 27.87
N ASN A 478 -30.12 56.37 27.80
CA ASN A 478 -31.07 56.64 26.71
C ASN A 478 -30.37 57.34 25.51
N PRO A 479 -31.05 57.54 24.37
CA PRO A 479 -30.59 57.13 23.05
C PRO A 479 -30.14 58.32 22.20
N SER A 480 -29.18 58.10 21.29
CA SER A 480 -29.06 58.79 19.99
C SER A 480 -27.71 58.46 19.35
N ALA A 481 -27.74 58.29 18.03
CA ALA A 481 -26.60 58.05 17.15
C ALA A 481 -26.03 56.61 17.18
N GLN A 482 -26.66 55.69 16.44
CA GLN A 482 -26.02 54.71 15.53
C GLN A 482 -27.08 53.74 14.94
N ILE A 483 -28.00 54.25 14.12
CA ILE A 483 -28.86 53.39 13.28
C ILE A 483 -28.23 53.36 11.88
N SER A 484 -27.22 52.49 11.71
CA SER A 484 -26.75 52.03 10.40
C SER A 484 -25.77 50.85 10.47
N GLY A 485 -25.23 50.52 11.65
CA GLY A 485 -24.28 49.41 11.82
C GLY A 485 -24.88 48.00 12.00
N ASN A 486 -26.11 47.88 12.52
CA ASN A 486 -26.64 46.58 12.97
C ASN A 486 -27.22 45.67 11.88
N SER A 487 -27.53 46.18 10.68
CA SER A 487 -28.14 45.36 9.62
C SER A 487 -27.09 44.49 8.89
N ALA A 488 -25.87 45.01 8.70
CA ALA A 488 -24.78 44.31 8.04
C ALA A 488 -24.15 43.19 8.91
N GLU A 489 -24.17 43.33 10.24
CA GLU A 489 -23.72 42.27 11.16
C GLU A 489 -24.74 41.13 11.25
N LYS A 490 -26.04 41.44 11.21
CA LYS A 490 -27.12 40.44 11.15
C LYS A 490 -27.14 39.69 9.81
N SER A 491 -26.81 40.35 8.70
CA SER A 491 -26.74 39.70 7.38
C SER A 491 -25.51 38.81 7.19
N LYS A 492 -24.46 38.99 8.00
CA LYS A 492 -23.22 38.17 7.94
C LYS A 492 -23.49 36.69 8.22
N GLY A 493 -24.40 36.39 9.15
CA GLY A 493 -24.81 35.01 9.48
C GLY A 493 -25.70 34.34 8.43
N LEU A 494 -26.13 35.08 7.40
CA LEU A 494 -26.96 34.58 6.29
C LEU A 494 -26.12 34.26 5.03
N MET A 495 -24.85 34.67 4.99
CA MET A 495 -24.01 34.50 3.81
C MET A 495 -23.45 33.08 3.69
N PRO A 496 -23.29 32.55 2.46
CA PRO A 496 -22.65 31.26 2.25
C PRO A 496 -21.18 31.28 2.70
N THR A 497 -20.74 30.16 3.27
CA THR A 497 -19.37 29.99 3.79
C THR A 497 -18.41 29.43 2.74
N CYS A 498 -18.93 28.69 1.75
CA CYS A 498 -18.14 28.15 0.65
C CYS A 498 -18.95 27.93 -0.62
N ALA A 499 -18.27 27.74 -1.74
CA ALA A 499 -18.82 27.20 -2.98
C ALA A 499 -18.03 25.96 -3.40
N THR A 500 -18.73 24.97 -3.96
CA THR A 500 -18.15 23.76 -4.53
C THR A 500 -18.36 23.74 -6.04
N LEU A 501 -17.27 23.69 -6.80
CA LEU A 501 -17.30 23.53 -8.25
C LEU A 501 -17.07 22.07 -8.64
N SER A 502 -17.93 21.53 -9.49
CA SER A 502 -17.85 20.20 -10.09
C SER A 502 -17.85 20.25 -11.60
N PHE A 503 -16.92 19.54 -12.23
CA PHE A 503 -16.83 19.45 -13.69
C PHE A 503 -16.09 18.19 -14.15
N SER A 504 -16.36 17.78 -15.38
CA SER A 504 -15.70 16.66 -16.06
C SER A 504 -14.90 17.18 -17.26
N LEU A 505 -13.68 16.67 -17.47
CA LEU A 505 -12.83 17.05 -18.60
C LEU A 505 -12.35 15.83 -19.36
N LYS A 506 -12.61 15.80 -20.66
CA LYS A 506 -12.03 14.80 -21.58
C LYS A 506 -10.77 15.36 -22.22
N GLY A 507 -9.72 14.53 -22.32
CA GLY A 507 -8.48 14.86 -23.03
C GLY A 507 -7.43 15.62 -22.22
N TRP A 508 -7.66 15.85 -20.93
CA TRP A 508 -6.74 16.53 -20.00
C TRP A 508 -6.63 15.77 -18.68
N LEU A 509 -5.46 15.85 -18.05
CA LEU A 509 -5.14 15.30 -16.73
C LEU A 509 -4.36 16.36 -15.93
N ALA A 510 -4.65 16.50 -14.64
CA ALA A 510 -3.98 17.47 -13.78
C ALA A 510 -2.56 17.03 -13.42
N SER A 511 -2.32 15.73 -13.26
CA SER A 511 -0.97 15.21 -13.00
C SER A 511 0.00 15.55 -14.14
N GLY A 512 -0.51 15.65 -15.38
CA GLY A 512 0.28 15.81 -16.60
C GLY A 512 0.81 14.49 -17.16
N LEU A 513 0.40 13.35 -16.60
CA LEU A 513 0.79 12.01 -17.07
C LEU A 513 0.31 11.75 -18.49
N LYS A 514 1.16 11.10 -19.28
CA LYS A 514 0.86 10.70 -20.66
C LYS A 514 1.40 9.31 -20.94
N VAL A 515 0.59 8.48 -21.60
CA VAL A 515 0.99 7.20 -22.16
C VAL A 515 1.89 7.45 -23.37
N GLU A 516 3.17 7.17 -23.23
CA GLU A 516 4.14 7.38 -24.32
C GLU A 516 4.14 6.22 -25.31
N SER A 517 4.11 4.99 -24.79
CA SER A 517 4.03 3.79 -25.63
C SER A 517 3.47 2.60 -24.86
N LEU A 518 2.74 1.74 -25.56
CA LEU A 518 2.37 0.40 -25.12
C LEU A 518 2.94 -0.61 -26.10
N LEU A 519 3.87 -1.45 -25.65
CA LEU A 519 4.58 -2.42 -26.48
C LEU A 519 4.22 -3.84 -26.07
N VAL A 520 4.11 -4.73 -27.06
CA VAL A 520 3.96 -6.17 -26.84
C VAL A 520 5.34 -6.82 -27.01
N ASP A 521 5.86 -7.46 -25.96
CA ASP A 521 7.10 -8.23 -26.03
C ASP A 521 6.82 -9.57 -26.72
N THR A 522 6.99 -9.60 -28.05
CA THR A 522 6.69 -10.78 -28.88
C THR A 522 7.55 -12.00 -28.54
N LYS A 523 8.72 -11.82 -27.92
CA LYS A 523 9.59 -12.94 -27.52
C LYS A 523 9.07 -13.65 -26.26
N LYS A 524 8.47 -12.89 -25.34
CA LYS A 524 7.91 -13.41 -24.09
C LYS A 524 6.44 -13.79 -24.21
N SER A 525 5.74 -13.16 -25.15
CA SER A 525 4.33 -13.45 -25.44
C SER A 525 4.16 -14.83 -26.07
N ARG A 526 3.10 -15.55 -25.71
CA ARG A 526 2.73 -16.84 -26.29
C ARG A 526 1.36 -16.72 -26.97
N GLY A 527 1.21 -17.23 -28.19
CA GLY A 527 -0.08 -17.19 -28.90
C GLY A 527 -0.48 -15.82 -29.48
N VAL A 528 0.42 -14.83 -29.45
CA VAL A 528 0.25 -13.53 -30.11
C VAL A 528 1.10 -13.53 -31.39
N GLY A 529 0.48 -13.29 -32.55
CA GLY A 529 1.22 -13.20 -33.82
C GLY A 529 2.18 -12.01 -33.87
N ALA A 530 3.37 -12.19 -34.43
CA ALA A 530 4.42 -11.16 -34.45
C ALA A 530 4.06 -9.88 -35.24
N GLU A 531 3.06 -9.94 -36.12
CA GLU A 531 2.56 -8.78 -36.90
C GLU A 531 1.39 -8.04 -36.22
N VAL A 532 0.87 -8.57 -35.10
CA VAL A 532 -0.29 -7.99 -34.43
C VAL A 532 0.14 -6.78 -33.60
N LYS A 533 -0.35 -5.58 -33.98
CA LYS A 533 -0.25 -4.36 -33.17
C LYS A 533 -1.61 -4.06 -32.53
N PRO A 534 -1.87 -4.59 -31.33
CA PRO A 534 -3.22 -4.56 -30.76
C PRO A 534 -3.58 -3.22 -30.11
N TYR A 535 -2.63 -2.31 -29.88
CA TYR A 535 -2.92 -1.02 -29.25
C TYR A 535 -3.80 -0.12 -30.13
N LYS A 536 -5.01 0.17 -29.65
CA LYS A 536 -6.03 0.94 -30.39
C LYS A 536 -6.15 2.38 -29.93
N GLY A 537 -5.94 2.68 -28.65
CA GLY A 537 -5.97 4.07 -28.18
C GLY A 537 -5.87 4.23 -26.67
N VAL A 538 -5.74 5.49 -26.27
CA VAL A 538 -5.75 5.96 -24.88
C VAL A 538 -6.83 7.01 -24.69
N LYS A 539 -7.55 6.93 -23.58
CA LYS A 539 -8.49 7.96 -23.13
C LYS A 539 -7.95 8.63 -21.87
N TYR A 540 -8.04 9.95 -21.84
CA TYR A 540 -7.72 10.76 -20.66
C TYR A 540 -9.02 11.38 -20.16
N LEU A 541 -9.38 11.14 -18.90
CA LEU A 541 -10.58 11.66 -18.28
C LEU A 541 -10.24 12.24 -16.92
N THR A 542 -10.71 13.45 -16.65
CA THR A 542 -10.78 13.98 -15.29
C THR A 542 -12.25 13.95 -14.88
N SER A 543 -12.58 13.08 -13.92
CA SER A 543 -13.89 12.89 -13.28
C SER A 543 -14.26 14.13 -12.42
N PRO A 544 -15.55 14.34 -12.03
CA PRO A 544 -16.01 15.45 -11.20
C PRO A 544 -15.00 15.91 -10.16
N VAL A 545 -14.38 17.02 -10.49
CA VAL A 545 -13.46 17.74 -9.62
C VAL A 545 -14.26 18.34 -8.47
N THR A 546 -13.72 18.41 -7.27
CA THR A 546 -14.30 19.22 -6.20
C THR A 546 -13.33 20.33 -5.87
N VAL A 547 -13.64 21.55 -6.34
CA VAL A 547 -12.92 22.76 -5.89
C VAL A 547 -13.75 23.45 -4.82
N ARG A 548 -13.23 23.56 -3.61
CA ARG A 548 -13.86 24.30 -2.51
C ARG A 548 -13.20 25.67 -2.34
N THR A 549 -14.01 26.71 -2.40
CA THR A 549 -13.59 28.09 -2.12
C THR A 549 -14.39 28.66 -0.96
N PRO A 550 -13.75 29.03 0.16
CA PRO A 550 -14.40 29.69 1.28
C PRO A 550 -14.61 31.19 1.01
N SER A 551 -15.62 31.79 1.67
CA SER A 551 -15.95 33.20 1.51
C SER A 551 -14.98 34.15 2.28
N PRO A 552 -14.74 35.39 1.78
CA PRO A 552 -13.71 36.30 2.30
C PRO A 552 -14.08 37.03 3.61
N THR A 553 -14.82 36.41 4.53
CA THR A 553 -15.25 37.09 5.77
C THR A 553 -14.11 37.19 6.80
N LYS A 554 -13.89 38.38 7.38
CA LYS A 554 -12.94 38.60 8.49
C LYS A 554 -13.45 37.91 9.77
N SER A 555 -13.08 36.66 9.97
CA SER A 555 -13.06 35.98 11.27
C SER A 555 -11.98 34.90 11.25
N ARG A 556 -11.34 34.70 12.40
CA ARG A 556 -10.26 33.73 12.63
C ARG A 556 -10.69 32.35 12.10
N PRO A 557 -9.86 31.64 11.31
CA PRO A 557 -10.24 30.35 10.76
C PRO A 557 -10.36 29.34 11.89
N THR A 558 -11.55 28.79 12.10
CA THR A 558 -11.72 27.53 12.80
C THR A 558 -11.27 26.46 11.82
N TYR A 559 -10.15 25.79 12.11
CA TYR A 559 -9.65 24.68 11.29
C TYR A 559 -10.68 23.54 11.34
N LEU A 560 -11.47 23.38 10.29
CA LEU A 560 -12.18 22.15 10.01
C LEU A 560 -11.23 21.24 9.23
N HIS A 561 -10.73 20.21 9.90
CA HIS A 561 -10.00 19.11 9.28
C HIS A 561 -10.86 18.43 8.20
N PRO A 562 -10.26 17.94 7.10
CA PRO A 562 -10.91 16.92 6.28
C PRO A 562 -11.10 15.66 7.13
N LEU A 563 -12.34 15.15 7.14
CA LEU A 563 -12.81 13.90 7.74
C LEU A 563 -11.71 12.87 8.04
N LEU A 564 -11.38 12.75 9.33
CA LEU A 564 -10.82 11.59 10.03
C LEU A 564 -11.05 11.89 11.51
N ASP A 565 -12.22 11.51 12.03
CA ASP A 565 -12.57 11.72 13.43
C ASP A 565 -12.03 10.54 14.26
N PHE A 566 -10.80 10.70 14.74
CA PHE A 566 -10.19 9.90 15.80
C PHE A 566 -9.74 10.88 16.88
N ALA A 567 -10.60 11.13 17.86
CA ALA A 567 -10.30 11.37 19.29
C ALA A 567 -11.31 12.33 19.92
N ASP A 568 -12.39 11.79 20.49
CA ASP A 568 -13.08 12.44 21.60
C ASP A 568 -13.69 11.37 22.52
N PHE A 569 -12.89 10.84 23.45
CA PHE A 569 -13.40 10.04 24.59
C PHE A 569 -12.42 10.11 25.77
N ALA A 570 -12.36 11.27 26.41
CA ALA A 570 -11.76 11.42 27.73
C ALA A 570 -12.57 12.42 28.56
N SER A 571 -13.78 12.03 28.99
CA SER A 571 -14.48 12.53 30.18
C SER A 571 -15.98 12.17 30.14
N ALA A 572 -16.38 11.04 30.74
CA ALA A 572 -17.72 10.88 31.31
C ALA A 572 -17.74 9.78 32.40
N PRO A 573 -18.59 9.88 33.43
CA PRO A 573 -18.44 9.18 34.71
C PRO A 573 -19.05 7.77 34.72
N ALA A 574 -18.62 6.96 35.70
CA ALA A 574 -19.01 5.57 35.88
C ALA A 574 -20.53 5.36 36.09
N PRO A 575 -21.16 4.38 35.41
CA PRO A 575 -22.55 4.01 35.72
C PRO A 575 -22.63 2.98 36.86
N THR A 576 -23.39 3.37 37.88
CA THR A 576 -23.89 2.56 39.01
C THR A 576 -24.82 1.43 38.57
N ALA A 577 -24.74 0.30 39.26
CA ALA A 577 -25.52 -0.92 39.00
C ALA A 577 -27.01 -0.78 39.38
N PRO A 578 -27.95 -1.33 38.59
CA PRO A 578 -29.32 -1.52 39.04
C PRO A 578 -29.48 -2.86 39.77
N SER A 579 -29.75 -2.76 41.07
CA SER A 579 -30.32 -3.81 41.91
C SER A 579 -31.83 -3.92 41.66
N HIS A 580 -32.38 -5.09 41.32
CA HIS A 580 -33.77 -5.58 41.55
C HIS A 580 -33.93 -6.89 40.75
N ALA A 581 -34.66 -7.94 41.11
CA ALA A 581 -35.20 -8.46 42.35
C ALA A 581 -35.48 -9.96 42.05
N ALA A 582 -34.94 -10.87 42.85
CA ALA A 582 -35.28 -12.28 42.81
C ALA A 582 -36.25 -12.58 43.96
N THR A 583 -37.47 -13.03 43.70
CA THR A 583 -38.27 -13.89 44.60
C THR A 583 -39.43 -14.56 43.84
N SER A 584 -39.68 -15.82 44.22
CA SER A 584 -40.89 -16.64 44.01
C SER A 584 -40.94 -17.52 42.74
N LEU A 585 -40.57 -18.79 42.90
CA LEU A 585 -41.54 -19.88 43.03
C LEU A 585 -40.81 -21.20 43.36
N ALA A 586 -40.77 -21.56 44.64
CA ALA A 586 -40.43 -22.90 45.09
C ALA A 586 -41.34 -23.26 46.26
N SER A 587 -42.42 -23.97 45.98
CA SER A 587 -43.07 -24.86 46.94
C SER A 587 -44.00 -25.83 46.21
N ALA A 588 -44.11 -27.02 46.78
CA ALA A 588 -45.02 -28.12 46.46
C ALA A 588 -44.47 -29.26 45.56
N LEU A 589 -44.05 -30.31 46.28
CA LEU A 589 -44.41 -31.73 46.10
C LEU A 589 -43.26 -32.70 45.77
N SER A 590 -42.69 -33.18 46.86
CA SER A 590 -42.10 -34.51 47.04
C SER A 590 -43.14 -35.64 46.91
N GLY A 591 -42.75 -36.78 46.33
CA GLY A 591 -43.49 -38.04 46.45
C GLY A 591 -42.84 -39.19 45.69
N ALA A 592 -42.30 -40.18 46.41
CA ALA A 592 -41.58 -41.35 45.92
C ALA A 592 -42.50 -42.52 45.49
N ALA A 593 -42.03 -43.42 44.61
CA ALA A 593 -42.17 -44.89 44.70
C ALA A 593 -41.59 -45.66 43.48
N SER A 594 -41.23 -46.92 43.75
CA SER A 594 -40.36 -47.88 43.03
C SER A 594 -41.08 -48.76 41.95
N PRO A 595 -40.38 -49.69 41.25
CA PRO A 595 -40.67 -50.11 39.85
C PRO A 595 -41.30 -51.51 39.70
N THR A 596 -41.82 -51.87 38.51
CA THR A 596 -42.03 -53.28 38.10
C THR A 596 -42.08 -53.51 36.57
N ALA A 597 -41.25 -54.45 36.12
CA ALA A 597 -41.34 -55.42 35.01
C ALA A 597 -41.77 -55.05 33.56
N ALA A 598 -40.91 -55.43 32.61
CA ALA A 598 -41.22 -55.77 31.21
C ALA A 598 -41.94 -57.14 31.12
N PRO A 599 -42.56 -57.60 30.00
CA PRO A 599 -41.79 -58.00 28.80
C PRO A 599 -42.51 -58.05 27.41
N LYS A 600 -41.68 -58.28 26.37
CA LYS A 600 -41.88 -59.03 25.10
C LYS A 600 -42.46 -58.37 23.82
N SER A 601 -41.63 -58.55 22.78
CA SER A 601 -41.68 -58.36 21.31
C SER A 601 -42.82 -59.11 20.58
N PRO A 602 -42.96 -59.16 19.21
CA PRO A 602 -42.04 -58.72 18.14
C PRO A 602 -42.67 -58.17 16.80
N PHE A 603 -41.82 -57.69 15.87
CA PHE A 603 -41.99 -57.52 14.39
C PHE A 603 -43.14 -56.67 13.81
N SER A 604 -42.79 -55.58 13.08
CA SER A 604 -43.08 -55.45 11.62
C SER A 604 -42.56 -54.14 11.03
N PHE A 605 -42.07 -54.26 9.79
CA PHE A 605 -41.48 -53.23 8.92
C PHE A 605 -42.53 -52.54 8.04
N PHE A 606 -42.17 -51.33 7.53
CA PHE A 606 -42.76 -50.52 6.45
C PHE A 606 -44.16 -49.88 6.66
N ASN A 607 -44.23 -48.54 6.77
CA ASN A 607 -44.75 -47.61 5.74
C ASN A 607 -44.75 -46.15 6.26
N ASN A 608 -44.44 -45.19 5.38
CA ASN A 608 -44.43 -43.72 5.59
C ASN A 608 -45.88 -43.15 5.49
N PRO A 609 -46.20 -41.83 5.60
CA PRO A 609 -45.64 -40.68 6.34
C PRO A 609 -46.73 -39.87 7.13
N ALA A 610 -46.29 -38.77 7.77
CA ALA A 610 -47.04 -37.58 8.23
C ALA A 610 -47.68 -37.59 9.65
N GLY A 611 -47.39 -36.54 10.42
CA GLY A 611 -48.12 -36.18 11.64
C GLY A 611 -47.25 -35.60 12.76
N PHE A 612 -47.40 -34.31 13.02
CA PHE A 612 -46.83 -33.53 14.12
C PHE A 612 -46.99 -34.18 15.51
N SER A 613 -46.02 -33.95 16.42
CA SER A 613 -46.24 -33.41 17.79
C SER A 613 -45.17 -33.87 18.81
N THR A 614 -44.55 -32.86 19.43
CA THR A 614 -44.06 -32.74 20.82
C THR A 614 -43.42 -33.93 21.57
N GLY A 615 -42.14 -33.74 21.94
CA GLY A 615 -41.61 -33.94 23.30
C GLY A 615 -41.71 -35.33 23.96
N LEU A 616 -40.75 -36.22 23.65
CA LEU A 616 -40.29 -37.26 24.58
C LEU A 616 -38.74 -37.28 24.63
N PRO A 617 -38.12 -37.50 25.81
CA PRO A 617 -36.67 -37.49 25.95
C PRO A 617 -36.08 -38.73 25.27
N ARG A 618 -35.14 -38.53 24.33
CA ARG A 618 -34.35 -39.64 23.78
C ARG A 618 -33.53 -40.27 24.92
N PRO A 619 -33.43 -41.61 25.01
CA PRO A 619 -32.66 -42.25 26.06
C PRO A 619 -31.16 -42.01 25.82
N TYR A 620 -30.47 -41.50 26.84
CA TYR A 620 -29.02 -41.35 26.89
C TYR A 620 -28.35 -42.73 26.74
N THR A 621 -27.87 -43.08 25.55
CA THR A 621 -27.06 -44.30 25.35
C THR A 621 -25.59 -44.02 25.68
N LYS A 622 -24.79 -45.06 25.98
CA LYS A 622 -23.32 -45.00 26.16
C LYS A 622 -22.59 -44.28 25.03
N TRP A 623 -23.21 -44.18 23.86
CA TRP A 623 -22.74 -43.37 22.74
C TRP A 623 -22.50 -41.90 23.15
N TYR A 624 -23.32 -41.31 24.02
CA TYR A 624 -23.20 -39.88 24.38
C TYR A 624 -22.21 -39.58 25.51
N ARG A 625 -21.53 -40.59 26.07
CA ARG A 625 -20.53 -40.41 27.15
C ARG A 625 -19.12 -40.55 26.57
N VAL A 626 -18.51 -39.42 26.19
CA VAL A 626 -17.15 -39.40 25.60
C VAL A 626 -16.13 -40.04 26.55
N TRP A 627 -16.23 -39.79 27.85
CA TRP A 627 -15.36 -40.38 28.89
C TRP A 627 -15.51 -41.90 29.08
N GLU A 628 -16.56 -42.54 28.53
CA GLU A 628 -16.68 -44.00 28.52
C GLU A 628 -16.11 -44.64 27.23
N ARG A 629 -15.74 -43.82 26.23
CA ARG A 629 -15.15 -44.29 24.96
C ARG A 629 -13.65 -44.08 24.85
N VAL A 630 -13.10 -43.13 25.60
CA VAL A 630 -11.68 -42.81 25.53
C VAL A 630 -10.98 -43.45 26.72
N SER A 631 -10.04 -44.33 26.42
CA SER A 631 -9.14 -44.93 27.41
C SER A 631 -7.87 -44.09 27.54
N LEU A 632 -7.14 -44.21 28.66
CA LEU A 632 -5.81 -43.59 28.79
C LEU A 632 -4.84 -44.01 27.67
N ALA A 633 -5.09 -45.15 27.01
CA ALA A 633 -4.27 -45.62 25.90
C ALA A 633 -4.49 -44.81 24.61
N ASP A 634 -5.70 -44.27 24.38
CA ASP A 634 -6.00 -43.44 23.20
C ASP A 634 -5.29 -42.08 23.30
N PHE A 635 -5.01 -41.62 24.53
CA PHE A 635 -4.25 -40.42 24.82
C PHE A 635 -2.75 -40.66 24.94
N TYR A 636 -2.23 -41.87 24.71
CA TYR A 636 -0.81 -42.17 24.93
C TYR A 636 0.10 -41.25 24.10
N GLN A 637 -0.29 -40.97 22.84
CA GLN A 637 0.44 -40.03 22.00
C GLN A 637 0.38 -38.59 22.55
N GLU A 638 -0.77 -38.14 23.03
CA GLU A 638 -0.96 -36.80 23.60
C GLU A 638 -0.22 -36.65 24.94
N MET A 639 -0.24 -37.68 25.80
CA MET A 639 0.49 -37.71 27.07
C MET A 639 2.01 -37.72 26.89
N VAL A 640 2.53 -38.19 25.74
CA VAL A 640 3.96 -38.09 25.39
C VAL A 640 4.28 -36.74 24.70
N MET A 641 3.38 -36.23 23.86
CA MET A 641 3.59 -34.98 23.11
C MET A 641 3.46 -33.73 23.99
N LEU A 642 2.53 -33.71 24.95
CA LEU A 642 2.32 -32.57 25.86
C LEU A 642 3.54 -32.21 26.72
N PRO A 643 4.25 -33.16 27.39
CA PRO A 643 5.46 -32.82 28.13
C PRO A 643 6.60 -32.39 27.19
N LEU A 644 6.72 -32.96 26.00
CA LEU A 644 7.69 -32.50 24.99
C LEU A 644 7.40 -31.07 24.54
N LEU A 645 6.13 -30.75 24.27
CA LEU A 645 5.69 -29.40 23.93
C LEU A 645 5.94 -28.42 25.08
N ALA A 646 5.66 -28.81 26.32
CA ALA A 646 5.94 -28.01 27.50
C ALA A 646 7.44 -27.73 27.66
N ILE A 647 8.31 -28.72 27.42
CA ILE A 647 9.77 -28.54 27.42
C ILE A 647 10.19 -27.53 26.35
N VAL A 648 9.66 -27.65 25.12
CA VAL A 648 9.96 -26.69 24.03
C VAL A 648 9.53 -25.27 24.41
N ILE A 649 8.34 -25.11 25.00
CA ILE A 649 7.84 -23.80 25.47
C ILE A 649 8.75 -23.25 26.58
N LEU A 650 9.12 -24.06 27.58
CA LEU A 650 10.00 -23.65 28.67
C LEU A 650 11.37 -23.21 28.16
N ILE A 651 11.95 -23.94 27.20
CA ILE A 651 13.23 -23.54 26.56
C ILE A 651 13.07 -22.24 25.78
N ASN A 652 11.95 -22.04 25.06
CA ASN A 652 11.70 -20.80 24.34
C ASN A 652 11.61 -19.59 25.29
N LEU A 653 10.88 -19.75 26.40
CA LEU A 653 10.72 -18.73 27.43
C LEU A 653 12.05 -18.43 28.14
N TRP A 654 12.83 -19.47 28.46
CA TRP A 654 14.15 -19.31 29.06
C TRP A 654 15.13 -18.60 28.12
N GLY A 655 15.15 -19.00 26.84
CA GLY A 655 16.05 -18.42 25.83
C GLY A 655 15.73 -16.96 25.54
N THR A 656 14.45 -16.62 25.37
CA THR A 656 14.01 -15.22 25.17
C THR A 656 14.30 -14.35 26.39
N ARG A 657 14.00 -14.83 27.60
CA ARG A 657 14.28 -14.09 28.85
C ARG A 657 15.78 -13.86 29.04
N THR A 658 16.61 -14.85 28.76
CA THR A 658 18.08 -14.72 28.88
C THR A 658 18.63 -13.70 27.89
N ASN A 659 18.17 -13.72 26.64
CA ASN A 659 18.59 -12.74 25.63
C ASN A 659 18.17 -11.32 26.00
N ARG A 660 16.93 -11.12 26.48
CA ARG A 660 16.45 -9.82 26.96
C ARG A 660 17.27 -9.32 28.14
N ASN A 661 17.60 -10.18 29.10
CA ASN A 661 18.43 -9.80 30.24
C ASN A 661 19.84 -9.37 29.82
N LYS A 662 20.46 -10.10 28.88
CA LYS A 662 21.77 -9.72 28.32
C LYS A 662 21.73 -8.36 27.61
N ALA A 663 20.72 -8.15 26.77
CA ALA A 663 20.55 -6.89 26.05
C ALA A 663 20.35 -5.70 27.03
N LYS A 664 19.56 -5.90 28.09
CA LYS A 664 19.39 -4.91 29.17
C LYS A 664 20.69 -4.62 29.92
N ALA A 665 21.49 -5.64 30.21
CA ALA A 665 22.79 -5.46 30.86
C ALA A 665 23.75 -4.60 30.01
N TRP A 666 23.84 -4.90 28.72
CA TRP A 666 24.61 -4.08 27.78
C TRP A 666 24.11 -2.63 27.75
N ALA A 667 22.78 -2.45 27.65
CA ALA A 667 22.13 -1.15 27.60
C ALA A 667 22.39 -0.32 28.86
N SER A 668 22.32 -0.92 30.05
CA SER A 668 22.62 -0.23 31.31
C SER A 668 24.06 0.32 31.39
N THR A 669 25.00 -0.26 30.64
CA THR A 669 26.41 0.15 30.62
C THR A 669 26.68 1.21 29.54
N HIS A 670 26.06 1.10 28.36
CA HIS A 670 26.38 1.93 27.19
C HIS A 670 25.39 3.09 26.96
N LEU A 671 24.13 2.98 27.41
CA LEU A 671 23.14 4.04 27.23
C LEU A 671 23.51 5.35 27.93
N PRO A 672 24.03 5.37 29.17
CA PRO A 672 24.41 6.65 29.81
C PRO A 672 25.47 7.40 29.00
N MET A 673 26.37 6.67 28.35
CA MET A 673 27.38 7.25 27.47
C MET A 673 26.73 7.84 26.20
N LEU A 674 25.80 7.12 25.58
CA LEU A 674 25.07 7.60 24.40
C LEU A 674 24.23 8.84 24.73
N GLU A 675 23.54 8.85 25.86
CA GLU A 675 22.73 9.98 26.33
C GLU A 675 23.59 11.23 26.61
N SER A 676 24.84 11.05 27.07
CA SER A 676 25.74 12.17 27.31
C SER A 676 26.28 12.83 26.03
N GLU A 677 26.29 12.10 24.92
CA GLU A 677 26.95 12.51 23.67
C GLU A 677 25.94 12.80 22.52
N PHE A 678 24.71 12.30 22.58
CA PHE A 678 23.67 12.47 21.56
C PHE A 678 22.42 13.15 22.14
N ALA A 679 21.81 14.07 21.39
CA ALA A 679 20.59 14.76 21.81
C ALA A 679 19.34 13.86 21.82
N VAL A 680 19.32 12.82 20.98
CA VAL A 680 18.23 11.83 20.90
C VAL A 680 18.84 10.44 20.92
N VAL A 681 18.41 9.62 21.86
CA VAL A 681 18.78 8.20 22.01
C VAL A 681 17.50 7.37 22.08
N GLY A 682 17.47 6.25 21.37
CA GLY A 682 16.30 5.38 21.27
C GLY A 682 15.27 5.84 20.23
N TYR A 683 14.10 5.21 20.28
CA TYR A 683 12.99 5.41 19.34
C TYR A 683 11.85 6.26 19.94
N GLY A 684 12.04 6.82 21.13
CA GLY A 684 11.11 7.76 21.74
C GLY A 684 11.20 9.13 21.07
N GLY A 685 10.22 9.48 20.24
CA GLY A 685 10.13 10.81 19.64
C GLY A 685 9.96 11.90 20.70
N LYS A 686 10.42 13.12 20.39
CA LYS A 686 10.28 14.33 21.23
C LYS A 686 8.84 14.89 21.20
N ASN A 687 7.86 14.03 21.48
CA ASN A 687 6.44 14.38 21.66
C ASN A 687 5.96 14.08 23.09
N SER A 688 6.86 14.01 24.07
CA SER A 688 6.48 14.21 25.47
C SER A 688 6.32 15.72 25.67
N SER A 689 5.09 16.13 25.92
CA SER A 689 4.65 17.49 26.21
C SER A 689 5.69 18.34 26.95
N VAL A 690 5.93 19.55 26.42
CA VAL A 690 6.51 20.67 27.15
C VAL A 690 5.71 20.83 28.45
N GLY A 691 6.24 20.32 29.56
CA GLY A 691 5.57 20.29 30.86
C GLY A 691 6.05 19.16 31.78
N ASP A 692 6.38 17.99 31.21
CA ASP A 692 7.00 16.89 31.95
C ASP A 692 8.29 16.53 31.25
N ALA A 693 9.42 16.95 31.80
CA ALA A 693 10.67 16.27 31.50
C ALA A 693 10.47 14.81 31.93
N PRO A 694 10.50 13.81 31.01
CA PRO A 694 10.68 12.46 31.48
C PRO A 694 12.03 12.47 32.16
N SER A 695 12.04 12.22 33.46
CA SER A 695 13.24 11.84 34.21
C SER A 695 13.67 10.45 33.70
N GLY A 696 13.98 10.35 32.41
CA GLY A 696 14.43 9.18 31.69
C GLY A 696 15.92 9.26 31.41
N SER A 697 16.68 9.91 32.28
CA SER A 697 18.10 9.62 32.42
C SER A 697 18.18 8.32 33.21
N VAL A 698 18.80 7.29 32.62
CA VAL A 698 19.12 6.08 33.38
C VAL A 698 20.10 6.50 34.47
N LEU A 699 19.61 6.73 35.70
CA LEU A 699 20.46 6.98 36.86
C LEU A 699 21.48 5.84 36.94
N ALA A 700 22.77 6.18 37.01
CA ALA A 700 23.84 5.21 37.10
C ALA A 700 23.58 4.24 38.27
N GLY A 701 23.11 3.02 37.96
CA GLY A 701 22.75 1.98 38.94
C GLY A 701 21.30 1.47 38.90
N SER A 702 20.35 2.09 38.18
CA SER A 702 18.99 1.54 38.05
C SER A 702 18.90 0.50 36.92
N THR A 703 18.39 -0.70 37.23
CA THR A 703 18.31 -1.85 36.30
C THR A 703 17.13 -1.77 35.30
N GLU A 704 16.35 -0.69 35.33
CA GLU A 704 15.15 -0.53 34.52
C GLU A 704 15.45 0.33 33.27
N VAL A 705 15.73 -0.35 32.15
CA VAL A 705 15.88 0.29 30.83
C VAL A 705 14.48 0.42 30.19
N PRO A 706 14.03 1.63 29.83
CA PRO A 706 12.76 1.82 29.13
C PRO A 706 12.72 1.09 27.79
N GLU A 707 11.60 0.47 27.43
CA GLU A 707 11.43 -0.27 26.16
C GLU A 707 11.59 0.63 24.92
N THR A 708 11.45 1.94 25.08
CA THR A 708 11.65 2.95 24.03
C THR A 708 13.13 3.15 23.65
N MET A 709 14.07 2.78 24.51
CA MET A 709 15.51 2.96 24.29
C MET A 709 16.15 1.85 23.45
N LEU A 710 15.62 0.62 23.55
CA LEU A 710 16.14 -0.56 22.88
C LEU A 710 15.00 -1.36 22.26
N ARG A 711 14.94 -1.39 20.93
CA ARG A 711 13.89 -2.09 20.18
C ARG A 711 14.28 -3.54 19.91
N GLU A 712 13.42 -4.48 20.28
CA GLU A 712 13.55 -5.89 19.89
C GLU A 712 13.07 -6.08 18.44
N LYS A 713 14.01 -6.32 17.50
CA LYS A 713 13.67 -6.63 16.10
C LYS A 713 13.36 -8.12 15.92
N SER A 714 14.05 -8.96 16.68
CA SER A 714 13.81 -10.40 16.77
C SER A 714 14.21 -10.86 18.17
N LYS A 715 13.83 -12.09 18.57
CA LYS A 715 14.17 -12.71 19.87
C LYS A 715 15.69 -12.82 20.17
N HIS A 716 16.53 -12.46 19.21
CA HIS A 716 17.99 -12.49 19.27
C HIS A 716 18.66 -11.23 18.69
N GLU A 717 17.88 -10.29 18.11
CA GLU A 717 18.38 -9.04 17.54
C GLU A 717 17.76 -7.83 18.24
N PHE A 718 18.61 -6.98 18.81
CA PHE A 718 18.19 -5.74 19.47
C PHE A 718 18.86 -4.55 18.80
N LEU A 719 18.12 -3.44 18.66
CA LEU A 719 18.56 -2.23 17.97
C LEU A 719 18.38 -1.01 18.86
N THR A 720 19.31 -0.07 18.80
CA THR A 720 19.13 1.30 19.29
C THR A 720 19.67 2.30 18.27
N TYR A 721 19.07 3.48 18.27
CA TYR A 721 19.34 4.55 17.31
C TYR A 721 19.72 5.82 18.08
N CYS A 722 20.70 6.57 17.60
CA CYS A 722 21.09 7.84 18.21
C CYS A 722 21.31 8.91 17.13
N THR A 723 20.90 10.15 17.41
CA THR A 723 21.12 11.30 16.52
C THR A 723 21.22 12.61 17.30
N GLY A 724 21.62 13.69 16.62
CA GLY A 724 21.76 15.02 17.21
C GLY A 724 23.10 15.27 17.90
N ARG A 725 24.17 14.60 17.45
CA ARG A 725 25.57 14.91 17.82
C ARG A 725 26.22 15.75 16.72
N GLN A 726 27.19 16.60 17.09
CA GLN A 726 28.01 17.33 16.13
C GLN A 726 28.79 16.37 15.21
N ASN A 727 28.96 16.74 13.93
CA ASN A 727 29.68 15.97 12.89
C ASN A 727 29.14 14.55 12.59
N THR A 728 28.04 14.13 13.24
CA THR A 728 27.42 12.80 13.10
C THR A 728 25.95 12.91 12.72
N ALA A 729 25.58 12.34 11.57
CA ALA A 729 24.20 12.32 11.12
C ALA A 729 23.33 11.39 11.99
N TRP A 730 23.74 10.14 12.11
CA TRP A 730 23.14 9.19 13.03
C TRP A 730 24.08 8.03 13.34
N LEU A 731 23.72 7.29 14.39
CA LEU A 731 24.39 6.10 14.86
C LEU A 731 23.36 4.98 15.03
N ASP A 732 23.62 3.84 14.39
CA ASP A 732 22.86 2.60 14.55
C ASP A 732 23.68 1.59 15.36
N VAL A 733 23.15 1.11 16.48
CA VAL A 733 23.80 0.04 17.25
C VAL A 733 22.92 -1.22 17.23
N ARG A 734 23.53 -2.33 16.81
CA ARG A 734 22.89 -3.65 16.68
C ARG A 734 23.57 -4.66 17.59
N LEU A 735 22.76 -5.35 18.39
CA LEU A 735 23.17 -6.50 19.19
C LEU A 735 22.63 -7.77 18.55
N THR A 736 23.51 -8.69 18.19
CA THR A 736 23.14 -10.02 17.70
C THR A 736 23.57 -11.04 18.76
N LEU A 737 22.60 -11.75 19.33
CA LEU A 737 22.80 -12.79 20.36
C LEU A 737 22.50 -14.18 19.79
N TYR A 738 22.86 -15.22 20.53
CA TYR A 738 22.49 -16.59 20.15
C TYR A 738 20.98 -16.82 20.13
N LYS A 739 20.51 -17.66 19.21
CA LYS A 739 19.12 -18.12 19.08
C LYS A 739 18.73 -19.12 20.18
N ARG A 740 18.96 -18.77 21.46
CA ARG A 740 18.71 -19.63 22.64
C ARG A 740 17.26 -20.10 22.77
N TYR A 741 16.32 -19.36 22.17
CA TYR A 741 14.90 -19.73 22.15
C TYR A 741 14.60 -20.94 21.27
N ASN A 742 15.56 -21.37 20.42
CA ASN A 742 15.47 -22.55 19.59
C ASN A 742 16.83 -23.28 19.54
N PRO A 743 17.09 -24.18 20.52
CA PRO A 743 18.38 -24.85 20.64
C PRO A 743 18.70 -25.76 19.44
N PHE A 744 17.68 -26.30 18.77
CA PHE A 744 17.87 -27.12 17.57
C PHE A 744 18.47 -26.32 16.42
N THR A 745 17.97 -25.09 16.21
CA THR A 745 18.56 -24.21 15.18
C THR A 745 19.97 -23.75 15.55
N TRP A 746 20.20 -23.41 16.81
CA TRP A 746 21.54 -23.00 17.27
C TRP A 746 22.55 -24.15 17.16
N PHE A 747 22.18 -25.36 17.58
CA PHE A 747 23.01 -26.55 17.42
C PHE A 747 23.20 -26.91 15.96
N GLY A 748 22.15 -26.84 15.14
CA GLY A 748 22.21 -27.10 13.71
C GLY A 748 23.15 -26.13 12.98
N GLU A 749 23.05 -24.83 13.25
CA GLU A 749 23.96 -23.81 12.70
C GLU A 749 25.41 -24.04 13.15
N THR A 750 25.62 -24.39 14.42
CA THR A 750 26.96 -24.70 14.96
C THR A 750 27.55 -25.96 14.30
N ALA A 751 26.76 -27.03 14.18
CA ALA A 751 27.19 -28.27 13.54
C ALA A 751 27.48 -28.05 12.05
N LEU A 752 26.61 -27.33 11.32
CA LEU A 752 26.83 -27.01 9.92
C LEU A 752 28.09 -26.16 9.71
N SER A 753 28.36 -25.18 10.59
CA SER A 753 29.59 -24.37 10.52
C SER A 753 30.87 -25.19 10.74
N PHE A 754 30.77 -26.34 11.42
CA PHE A 754 31.91 -27.25 11.57
C PHE A 754 32.16 -28.10 10.32
N PHE A 755 31.12 -28.45 9.57
CA PHE A 755 31.22 -29.29 8.38
C PHE A 755 31.36 -28.52 7.06
N PHE A 756 30.94 -27.25 7.03
CA PHE A 756 30.89 -26.43 5.83
C PHE A 756 31.43 -25.03 6.08
N ASP A 757 32.56 -24.69 5.45
CA ASP A 757 33.18 -23.36 5.48
C ASP A 757 32.26 -22.24 4.99
N SER A 758 31.20 -22.56 4.24
CA SER A 758 30.23 -21.59 3.74
C SER A 758 29.23 -21.10 4.79
N PHE A 759 29.17 -21.73 5.97
CA PHE A 759 28.27 -21.34 7.06
C PHE A 759 29.07 -20.70 8.19
N PRO A 760 28.86 -19.40 8.49
CA PRO A 760 29.60 -18.75 9.57
C PRO A 760 29.20 -19.33 10.92
N VAL A 761 30.19 -19.47 11.81
CA VAL A 761 29.97 -19.87 13.21
C VAL A 761 29.08 -18.82 13.89
N PRO A 762 27.96 -19.22 14.53
CA PRO A 762 27.15 -18.28 15.29
C PRO A 762 27.98 -17.67 16.41
N GLU A 763 28.12 -16.33 16.40
CA GLU A 763 28.82 -15.56 17.43
C GLU A 763 27.91 -14.43 17.95
N GLU A 764 28.07 -14.07 19.23
CA GLU A 764 27.38 -12.91 19.79
C GLU A 764 28.21 -11.66 19.50
N ARG A 765 27.62 -10.67 18.83
CA ARG A 765 28.34 -9.47 18.35
C ARG A 765 27.56 -8.18 18.60
N ILE A 766 28.31 -7.09 18.75
CA ILE A 766 27.86 -5.71 18.85
C ILE A 766 28.39 -4.98 17.61
N GLU A 767 27.49 -4.50 16.76
CA GLU A 767 27.83 -3.70 15.57
C GLU A 767 27.31 -2.28 15.76
N ALA A 768 28.21 -1.30 15.81
CA ALA A 768 27.87 0.12 15.84
C ALA A 768 28.29 0.77 14.52
N ASN A 769 27.32 1.30 13.77
CA ASN A 769 27.53 1.98 12.50
C ASN A 769 27.19 3.46 12.63
N LEU A 770 28.20 4.31 12.51
CA LEU A 770 28.10 5.76 12.58
C LEU A 770 28.25 6.37 11.20
N TYR A 771 27.35 7.29 10.86
CA TYR A 771 27.37 8.02 9.60
C TYR A 771 27.73 9.50 9.84
N PRO A 772 28.95 9.96 9.51
CA PRO A 772 29.35 11.36 9.68
C PRO A 772 28.70 12.30 8.66
N PHE A 773 28.61 13.58 9.01
CA PHE A 773 28.20 14.64 8.08
C PHE A 773 29.36 15.00 7.15
N ASP A 774 29.25 14.66 5.87
CA ASP A 774 30.29 14.88 4.85
C ASP A 774 30.09 16.20 4.08
N GLY A 775 30.02 17.34 4.79
CA GLY A 775 29.72 18.65 4.18
C GLY A 775 28.30 18.78 3.58
N ARG A 776 27.48 17.74 3.70
CA ARG A 776 26.07 17.68 3.26
C ARG A 776 25.07 18.03 4.36
N GLU A 777 25.52 18.72 5.41
CA GLU A 777 24.73 19.08 6.59
C GLU A 777 23.43 19.80 6.21
N LYS A 778 23.52 20.75 5.25
CA LYS A 778 22.37 21.51 4.74
C LYS A 778 21.30 20.65 4.05
N SER A 779 21.65 19.46 3.56
CA SER A 779 20.71 18.55 2.90
C SER A 779 20.03 17.56 3.86
N LEU A 780 20.66 17.28 5.00
CA LEU A 780 20.19 16.28 5.97
C LEU A 780 19.50 16.92 7.18
N VAL A 781 19.88 18.15 7.56
CA VAL A 781 19.31 18.86 8.72
C VAL A 781 18.91 20.30 8.30
N PRO A 782 17.59 20.62 8.27
CA PRO A 782 17.12 21.96 8.00
C PRO A 782 17.63 22.96 9.05
N GLY A 783 18.28 24.05 8.62
CA GLY A 783 18.71 25.14 9.51
C GLY A 783 20.10 24.98 10.15
N ALA A 784 20.90 23.98 9.77
CA ALA A 784 22.27 23.82 10.28
C ALA A 784 23.19 24.95 9.76
N SER A 785 23.59 25.83 10.67
CA SER A 785 24.64 26.85 10.50
C SER A 785 25.87 26.38 11.30
N GLY A 786 26.66 25.49 10.71
CA GLY A 786 27.87 24.91 11.30
C GLY A 786 29.12 25.11 10.45
N LYS A 787 30.30 24.90 11.02
CA LYS A 787 31.58 24.80 10.28
C LYS A 787 31.56 23.54 9.41
N ASP A 788 32.14 23.59 8.22
CA ASP A 788 32.17 22.44 7.29
C ASP A 788 32.85 21.22 7.96
N SER A 789 32.09 20.14 8.20
CA SER A 789 32.61 18.87 8.74
C SER A 789 33.24 17.96 7.68
N ALA A 790 33.55 18.51 6.50
CA ALA A 790 34.07 17.75 5.37
C ALA A 790 35.52 17.28 5.64
N PHE A 791 35.81 16.02 5.35
CA PHE A 791 37.17 15.45 5.42
C PHE A 791 37.50 14.69 4.12
N ASP A 792 38.75 14.27 3.91
CA ASP A 792 39.12 13.50 2.71
C ASP A 792 38.58 12.05 2.75
N GLY A 793 38.28 11.48 1.59
CA GLY A 793 37.78 10.10 1.47
C GLY A 793 38.92 9.07 1.47
N PHE A 794 38.85 8.07 2.36
CA PHE A 794 39.82 6.99 2.48
C PHE A 794 39.24 5.75 3.16
N VAL A 795 39.93 4.61 3.02
CA VAL A 795 39.67 3.41 3.82
C VAL A 795 40.80 3.15 4.83
N PHE A 796 40.42 2.97 6.09
CA PHE A 796 41.29 2.61 7.21
C PHE A 796 40.57 1.63 8.12
N ALA A 797 41.25 0.59 8.58
CA ALA A 797 40.70 -0.33 9.56
C ALA A 797 41.76 -0.89 10.52
N ILE A 798 41.36 -1.13 11.76
CA ILE A 798 42.07 -1.95 12.74
C ILE A 798 41.26 -3.24 12.89
N VAL A 799 41.88 -4.39 12.62
CA VAL A 799 41.18 -5.66 12.49
C VAL A 799 41.89 -6.74 13.30
N HIS A 800 41.11 -7.64 13.91
CA HIS A 800 41.63 -8.86 14.51
C HIS A 800 42.16 -9.82 13.43
N LYS A 801 43.38 -10.35 13.61
CA LYS A 801 44.03 -11.19 12.59
C LYS A 801 43.20 -12.40 12.16
N ASP A 802 42.47 -13.01 13.09
CA ASP A 802 41.60 -14.17 12.80
C ASP A 802 40.40 -13.81 11.92
N LYS A 803 39.85 -12.59 12.05
CA LYS A 803 38.68 -12.13 11.27
C LYS A 803 39.07 -11.46 9.95
N MET A 804 40.35 -11.12 9.77
CA MET A 804 40.87 -10.43 8.59
C MET A 804 40.54 -11.13 7.27
N LYS A 805 40.67 -12.47 7.22
CA LYS A 805 40.40 -13.23 5.98
C LYS A 805 38.92 -13.18 5.59
N GLY A 806 38.01 -13.38 6.56
CA GLY A 806 36.57 -13.29 6.34
C GLY A 806 36.16 -11.87 5.95
N LEU A 807 36.64 -10.85 6.66
CA LEU A 807 36.32 -9.46 6.36
C LEU A 807 36.78 -9.00 4.97
N ARG A 808 37.91 -9.51 4.45
CA ARG A 808 38.32 -9.23 3.06
C ARG A 808 37.44 -9.91 2.01
N GLN A 809 36.82 -11.04 2.34
CA GLN A 809 35.92 -11.76 1.43
C GLN A 809 34.51 -11.16 1.46
N ASP A 810 34.04 -10.80 2.66
CA ASP A 810 32.69 -10.30 2.88
C ASP A 810 32.54 -8.83 2.52
N ARG A 811 33.61 -8.04 2.64
CA ARG A 811 33.56 -6.59 2.44
C ARG A 811 34.53 -6.09 1.38
N TYR A 812 33.97 -5.44 0.37
CA TYR A 812 34.71 -4.84 -0.74
C TYR A 812 35.60 -3.67 -0.26
N ASP A 813 35.11 -2.82 0.64
CA ASP A 813 35.85 -1.67 1.17
C ASP A 813 37.24 -2.05 1.71
N ILE A 814 37.32 -3.06 2.57
CA ILE A 814 38.57 -3.54 3.17
C ILE A 814 39.46 -4.26 2.15
N SER A 815 38.87 -4.88 1.11
CA SER A 815 39.62 -5.61 0.07
C SER A 815 40.59 -4.72 -0.72
N LEU A 816 40.35 -3.40 -0.76
CA LEU A 816 41.17 -2.41 -1.45
C LEU A 816 42.43 -1.98 -0.67
N THR A 817 42.50 -2.31 0.62
CA THR A 817 43.56 -1.83 1.51
C THR A 817 44.75 -2.78 1.57
N THR A 818 45.92 -2.23 1.92
CA THR A 818 47.11 -3.03 2.22
C THR A 818 47.21 -3.27 3.72
N THR A 819 47.57 -4.49 4.12
CA THR A 819 47.77 -4.83 5.53
C THR A 819 49.21 -4.57 5.94
N LYS A 820 49.39 -3.86 7.06
CA LYS A 820 50.68 -3.60 7.68
C LYS A 820 50.56 -3.73 9.19
N ASP A 821 51.41 -4.57 9.78
CA ASP A 821 51.56 -4.64 11.23
C ASP A 821 52.26 -3.38 11.75
N HIS A 822 51.85 -2.89 12.92
CA HIS A 822 52.40 -1.68 13.53
C HIS A 822 52.82 -1.94 14.98
N LEU A 823 54.02 -1.50 15.37
CA LEU A 823 54.64 -1.79 16.68
C LEU A 823 53.83 -1.29 17.89
N LYS A 824 52.99 -0.25 17.70
CA LYS A 824 52.15 0.29 18.77
C LYS A 824 50.97 -0.64 19.13
N LEU A 825 50.53 -1.49 18.21
CA LEU A 825 49.39 -2.38 18.39
C LEU A 825 49.82 -3.75 18.95
N PRO A 826 48.92 -4.46 19.65
CA PRO A 826 49.15 -5.83 20.10
C PRO A 826 49.35 -6.82 18.94
N GLU A 827 50.00 -7.96 19.20
CA GLU A 827 50.28 -8.97 18.18
C GLU A 827 49.03 -9.55 17.49
N TRP A 828 47.88 -9.55 18.16
CA TRP A 828 46.60 -10.05 17.64
C TRP A 828 45.87 -9.06 16.71
N ALA A 829 46.26 -7.77 16.70
CA ALA A 829 45.65 -6.72 15.90
C ALA A 829 46.56 -6.32 14.72
N THR A 830 45.96 -5.98 13.57
CA THR A 830 46.68 -5.42 12.42
C THR A 830 45.97 -4.21 11.84
N VAL A 831 46.73 -3.32 11.20
CA VAL A 831 46.16 -2.20 10.44
C VAL A 831 45.98 -2.59 8.97
N MET A 832 44.87 -2.14 8.40
CA MET A 832 44.55 -2.23 6.99
C MET A 832 44.26 -0.83 6.46
N SER A 833 45.13 -0.29 5.61
CA SER A 833 44.98 1.09 5.10
C SER A 833 45.48 1.23 3.67
N GLU A 834 44.93 2.20 2.94
CA GLU A 834 45.38 2.57 1.60
C GLU A 834 46.71 3.35 1.59
N SER A 835 47.01 4.07 2.68
CA SER A 835 48.23 4.88 2.81
C SER A 835 48.84 4.80 4.20
N SER A 836 50.17 4.87 4.29
CA SER A 836 50.88 4.99 5.57
C SER A 836 50.62 6.33 6.26
N GLU A 837 50.42 7.41 5.50
CA GLU A 837 50.08 8.74 6.05
C GLU A 837 48.75 8.72 6.81
N ILE A 838 47.76 7.98 6.30
CA ILE A 838 46.48 7.75 6.99
C ILE A 838 46.70 6.96 8.28
N THR A 839 47.57 5.95 8.24
CA THR A 839 47.86 5.11 9.41
C THR A 839 48.44 5.94 10.56
N GLU A 840 49.37 6.84 10.26
CA GLU A 840 49.97 7.73 11.26
C GLU A 840 48.96 8.74 11.83
N ALA A 841 48.10 9.29 10.97
CA ALA A 841 47.06 10.24 11.40
C ALA A 841 45.97 9.57 12.28
N MET A 842 45.62 8.32 12.01
CA MET A 842 44.52 7.62 12.71
C MET A 842 44.96 6.88 13.98
N LEU A 843 46.23 6.46 14.08
CA LEU A 843 46.75 5.77 15.27
C LEU A 843 47.14 6.75 16.39
N THR A 844 46.15 7.35 17.04
CA THR A 844 46.37 8.17 18.24
C THR A 844 46.73 7.29 19.45
N ASP A 845 47.50 7.83 20.40
CA ASP A 845 47.89 7.06 21.59
C ASP A 845 46.68 6.71 22.47
N GLU A 846 45.61 7.52 22.43
CA GLU A 846 44.32 7.22 23.07
C GLU A 846 43.62 6.01 22.42
N LEU A 847 43.56 5.95 21.08
CA LEU A 847 42.99 4.81 20.37
C LEU A 847 43.78 3.53 20.63
N VAL A 848 45.12 3.60 20.60
CA VAL A 848 45.99 2.45 20.89
C VAL A 848 45.77 1.93 22.31
N LYS A 849 45.61 2.82 23.29
CA LYS A 849 45.31 2.43 24.67
C LYS A 849 43.94 1.74 24.76
N ALA A 850 42.91 2.32 24.15
CA ALA A 850 41.56 1.74 24.16
C ALA A 850 41.47 0.37 23.48
N VAL A 851 42.23 0.15 22.39
CA VAL A 851 42.36 -1.16 21.73
C VAL A 851 43.02 -2.19 22.66
N LYS A 852 44.07 -1.80 23.39
CA LYS A 852 44.73 -2.66 24.38
C LYS A 852 43.81 -3.02 25.55
N ASP A 853 43.04 -2.05 26.04
CA ASP A 853 42.11 -2.23 27.16
C ASP A 853 40.91 -3.12 26.79
N THR A 854 40.48 -3.07 25.51
CA THR A 854 39.41 -3.94 24.99
C THR A 854 39.86 -5.39 24.81
N GLY A 855 41.14 -5.61 24.51
CA GLY A 855 41.69 -6.95 24.27
C GLY A 855 41.12 -7.62 23.01
N GLU A 856 41.10 -8.96 23.00
CA GLU A 856 40.66 -9.79 21.87
C GLU A 856 39.15 -9.72 21.58
N ASP A 857 38.38 -8.92 22.33
CA ASP A 857 36.97 -8.67 22.05
C ASP A 857 36.77 -7.73 20.84
N LEU A 858 37.82 -7.02 20.38
CA LEU A 858 37.76 -6.19 19.16
C LEU A 858 37.79 -7.08 17.92
N GLU A 859 36.73 -7.06 17.12
CA GLU A 859 36.71 -7.72 15.81
C GLU A 859 37.25 -6.78 14.71
N ALA A 860 36.65 -5.60 14.59
CA ALA A 860 37.08 -4.59 13.62
C ALA A 860 36.61 -3.17 13.97
N LEU A 861 37.48 -2.18 13.76
CA LEU A 861 37.14 -0.76 13.68
C LEU A 861 37.48 -0.28 12.27
N ILE A 862 36.49 0.18 11.50
CA ILE A 862 36.62 0.47 10.07
C ILE A 862 36.08 1.87 9.78
N ILE A 863 36.85 2.66 9.04
CA ILE A 863 36.48 3.95 8.47
C ILE A 863 36.53 3.77 6.95
N SER A 864 35.42 4.04 6.26
CA SER A 864 35.34 3.82 4.82
C SER A 864 34.41 4.82 4.13
N ASP A 865 34.86 5.30 2.98
CA ASP A 865 34.05 6.01 1.97
C ASP A 865 33.64 5.12 0.79
N GLN A 866 33.94 3.82 0.87
CA GLN A 866 33.65 2.81 -0.15
C GLN A 866 32.44 1.95 0.23
N PRO A 867 31.76 1.34 -0.76
CA PRO A 867 30.58 0.52 -0.49
C PRO A 867 30.98 -0.81 0.18
N LEU A 868 30.06 -1.39 0.97
CA LEU A 868 30.29 -2.71 1.57
C LEU A 868 30.41 -3.80 0.50
N GLU A 869 29.53 -3.73 -0.51
CA GLU A 869 29.51 -4.67 -1.63
C GLU A 869 30.19 -4.05 -2.86
N ALA A 870 30.74 -4.90 -3.73
CA ALA A 870 31.38 -4.43 -4.96
C ALA A 870 30.36 -3.69 -5.85
N PRO A 871 30.66 -2.45 -6.29
CA PRO A 871 29.71 -1.62 -7.02
C PRO A 871 29.39 -2.25 -8.38
N LYS A 872 28.09 -2.40 -8.69
CA LYS A 872 27.59 -2.97 -9.95
C LYS A 872 27.24 -1.90 -10.99
N THR A 873 27.01 -0.67 -10.55
CA THR A 873 26.62 0.47 -11.38
C THR A 873 27.54 1.67 -11.12
N LEU A 874 27.57 2.61 -12.06
CA LEU A 874 28.42 3.81 -11.96
C LEU A 874 28.02 4.71 -10.78
N ASP A 875 26.74 4.75 -10.43
CA ASP A 875 26.18 5.62 -9.39
C ASP A 875 26.45 5.09 -7.97
N ASP A 876 26.77 3.81 -7.82
CA ASP A 876 27.11 3.15 -6.54
C ASP A 876 28.56 3.41 -6.09
N THR A 877 29.33 4.18 -6.86
CA THR A 877 30.77 4.44 -6.58
C THR A 877 31.02 5.53 -5.55
N THR A 878 29.98 6.25 -5.07
CA THR A 878 30.12 7.30 -4.05
C THR A 878 29.12 7.15 -2.90
N PRO A 879 29.19 6.06 -2.11
CA PRO A 879 28.33 5.88 -0.95
C PRO A 879 28.66 6.91 0.15
N PRO A 880 27.74 7.12 1.12
CA PRO A 880 28.04 7.94 2.28
C PRO A 880 29.19 7.32 3.08
N LYS A 881 30.06 8.20 3.59
CA LYS A 881 31.13 7.80 4.51
C LYS A 881 30.53 7.14 5.74
N ARG A 882 31.21 6.12 6.28
CA ARG A 882 30.75 5.34 7.43
C ARG A 882 31.92 4.93 8.32
N ILE A 883 31.64 4.88 9.62
CA ILE A 883 32.52 4.32 10.62
C ILE A 883 31.79 3.12 11.24
N THR A 884 32.40 1.94 11.19
CA THR A 884 31.85 0.71 11.77
C THR A 884 32.76 0.23 12.89
N LEU A 885 32.20 0.01 14.07
CA LEU A 885 32.84 -0.71 15.17
C LEU A 885 32.11 -2.04 15.39
N ALA A 886 32.85 -3.14 15.30
CA ALA A 886 32.40 -4.50 15.56
C ALA A 886 33.18 -5.08 16.75
N LEU A 887 32.43 -5.47 17.79
CA LEU A 887 32.96 -6.07 19.00
C LEU A 887 32.25 -7.40 19.28
N ARG A 888 32.96 -8.34 19.87
CA ARG A 888 32.34 -9.52 20.48
C ARG A 888 31.46 -9.07 21.64
N PHE A 889 30.29 -9.68 21.79
CA PHE A 889 29.36 -9.31 22.86
C PHE A 889 29.96 -9.63 24.24
N ASN A 890 30.33 -8.59 24.98
CA ASN A 890 30.79 -8.69 26.35
C ASN A 890 30.13 -7.59 27.19
N PRO A 891 29.33 -7.94 28.23
CA PRO A 891 28.67 -6.96 29.09
C PRO A 891 29.62 -6.33 30.12
N LYS A 892 30.92 -6.68 30.14
CA LYS A 892 31.92 -6.09 31.05
C LYS A 892 32.21 -4.63 30.69
N PRO A 893 32.60 -3.79 31.68
CA PRO A 893 32.90 -2.38 31.46
C PRO A 893 34.15 -2.11 30.60
N ALA A 894 35.02 -3.09 30.37
CA ALA A 894 36.27 -2.90 29.63
C ALA A 894 36.08 -2.40 28.18
N SER A 895 34.97 -2.79 27.52
CA SER A 895 34.62 -2.38 26.15
C SER A 895 34.15 -0.92 26.03
N THR A 896 33.83 -0.25 27.14
CA THR A 896 33.37 1.15 27.11
C THR A 896 34.46 2.14 26.70
N SER A 897 35.73 1.82 26.95
CA SER A 897 36.87 2.70 26.63
C SER A 897 37.08 2.89 25.12
N LEU A 898 36.90 1.83 24.33
CA LEU A 898 36.96 1.89 22.87
C LEU A 898 35.67 2.43 22.27
N PHE A 899 34.52 2.14 22.87
CA PHE A 899 33.23 2.68 22.45
C PHE A 899 33.17 4.21 22.62
N ALA A 900 33.45 4.73 23.83
CA ALA A 900 34.57 5.64 24.04
C ALA A 900 35.01 6.56 22.89
N VAL A 901 36.22 6.22 22.46
CA VAL A 901 36.97 6.82 21.36
C VAL A 901 36.20 6.75 20.05
N PHE A 902 35.47 5.66 19.79
CA PHE A 902 34.67 5.49 18.58
C PHE A 902 33.61 6.59 18.42
N LEU A 903 32.91 6.97 19.49
CA LEU A 903 31.92 8.05 19.42
C LEU A 903 32.54 9.41 19.10
N ARG A 904 33.78 9.66 19.53
CA ARG A 904 34.54 10.91 19.28
C ARG A 904 35.33 10.92 17.97
N LEU A 905 35.42 9.77 17.30
CA LEU A 905 36.18 9.61 16.06
C LEU A 905 35.73 10.54 14.92
N PRO A 906 34.43 10.84 14.71
CA PRO A 906 33.99 11.81 13.71
C PRO A 906 34.57 13.21 13.92
N ASP A 907 34.70 13.64 15.17
CA ASP A 907 35.24 14.95 15.53
C ASP A 907 36.74 15.02 15.22
N HIS A 908 37.46 13.93 15.51
CA HIS A 908 38.87 13.79 15.15
C HIS A 908 39.07 13.77 13.63
N LEU A 909 38.18 13.09 12.89
CA LEU A 909 38.25 13.01 11.43
C LEU A 909 38.03 14.39 10.79
N ALA A 910 37.03 15.14 11.22
CA ALA A 910 36.77 16.48 10.72
C ALA A 910 37.96 17.45 10.95
N SER A 911 38.75 17.25 12.01
CA SER A 911 39.91 18.11 12.29
C SER A 911 41.21 17.66 11.62
N THR A 912 41.44 16.35 11.47
CA THR A 912 42.77 15.79 11.16
C THR A 912 42.84 15.17 9.77
N ALA A 913 41.72 14.70 9.21
CA ALA A 913 41.71 13.94 7.96
C ALA A 913 41.70 14.83 6.70
N HIS A 914 42.70 15.71 6.60
CA HIS A 914 43.05 16.46 5.40
C HIS A 914 44.48 16.09 4.98
N PHE A 915 44.61 15.25 3.96
CA PHE A 915 45.87 14.64 3.56
C PHE A 915 46.57 15.39 2.44
N ARG A 916 47.87 15.14 2.28
CA ARG A 916 48.63 15.73 1.18
C ARG A 916 48.07 15.29 -0.19
N PRO A 917 48.10 16.16 -1.21
CA PRO A 917 47.61 15.82 -2.56
C PRO A 917 48.29 14.60 -3.19
N GLU A 918 49.52 14.26 -2.79
CA GLU A 918 50.24 13.07 -3.26
C GLU A 918 49.59 11.77 -2.79
N ALA A 919 49.22 11.67 -1.51
CA ALA A 919 48.52 10.52 -0.95
C ALA A 919 47.14 10.34 -1.60
N MET A 920 46.40 11.45 -1.76
CA MET A 920 45.09 11.43 -2.41
C MET A 920 45.15 11.04 -3.89
N ARG A 921 46.21 11.41 -4.61
CA ARG A 921 46.42 10.97 -6.00
C ARG A 921 46.62 9.46 -6.10
N LYS A 922 47.37 8.86 -5.17
CA LYS A 922 47.62 7.42 -5.14
C LYS A 922 46.34 6.62 -4.80
N ILE A 923 45.55 7.12 -3.86
CA ILE A 923 44.24 6.59 -3.48
C ILE A 923 43.30 6.60 -4.70
N ARG A 924 43.15 7.76 -5.37
CA ARG A 924 42.32 7.89 -6.57
C ARG A 924 42.77 6.99 -7.72
N ALA A 925 44.07 6.90 -7.99
CA ALA A 925 44.60 6.04 -9.05
C ALA A 925 44.27 4.55 -8.81
N THR A 926 44.44 4.06 -7.58
CA THR A 926 44.12 2.67 -7.22
C THR A 926 42.62 2.38 -7.42
N ARG A 927 41.75 3.33 -7.06
CA ARG A 927 40.29 3.22 -7.22
C ARG A 927 39.86 3.29 -8.68
N GLU A 928 40.46 4.17 -9.48
CA GLU A 928 40.17 4.29 -10.93
C GLU A 928 40.57 3.01 -11.69
N ASP A 929 41.69 2.39 -11.33
CA ASP A 929 42.13 1.13 -11.93
C ASP A 929 41.15 -0.03 -11.63
N GLU A 930 40.63 -0.11 -10.40
CA GLU A 930 39.60 -1.10 -10.03
C GLU A 930 38.26 -0.81 -10.74
N GLN A 931 37.83 0.44 -10.82
CA GLN A 931 36.63 0.83 -11.59
C GLN A 931 36.79 0.46 -13.08
N LYS A 932 37.99 0.60 -13.65
CA LYS A 932 38.28 0.21 -15.03
C LYS A 932 38.19 -1.31 -15.23
N LYS A 933 38.67 -2.11 -14.26
CA LYS A 933 38.52 -3.58 -14.30
C LYS A 933 37.04 -3.99 -14.27
N LEU A 934 36.23 -3.35 -13.43
CA LEU A 934 34.78 -3.59 -13.37
C LEU A 934 34.09 -3.25 -14.70
N ARG A 935 34.39 -2.09 -15.29
CA ARG A 935 33.83 -1.69 -16.60
C ARG A 935 34.16 -2.69 -17.70
N ARG A 936 35.39 -3.21 -17.70
CA ARG A 936 35.81 -4.25 -18.65
C ARG A 936 35.07 -5.58 -18.44
N GLY A 937 34.89 -6.01 -17.20
CA GLY A 937 34.12 -7.22 -16.88
C GLY A 937 32.67 -7.16 -17.36
N VAL A 938 31.99 -6.03 -17.13
CA VAL A 938 30.60 -5.81 -17.61
C VAL A 938 30.54 -5.76 -19.14
N GLU A 939 31.53 -5.16 -19.79
CA GLU A 939 31.62 -5.14 -21.25
C GLU A 939 31.85 -6.54 -21.84
N ASP A 940 32.72 -7.33 -21.21
CA ASP A 940 33.01 -8.71 -21.59
C ASP A 940 31.77 -9.60 -21.43
N GLU A 941 31.05 -9.54 -20.30
CA GLU A 941 29.79 -10.28 -20.07
C GLU A 941 28.72 -9.91 -21.10
N LYS A 942 28.54 -8.60 -21.37
CA LYS A 942 27.63 -8.10 -22.40
C LYS A 942 28.05 -8.51 -23.82
N SER A 943 29.35 -8.74 -24.05
CA SER A 943 29.86 -9.25 -25.31
C SER A 943 29.58 -10.75 -25.46
N GLU A 944 29.68 -11.52 -24.38
CA GLU A 944 29.38 -12.95 -24.34
C GLU A 944 27.88 -13.21 -24.53
N GLU A 945 27.00 -12.43 -23.88
CA GLU A 945 25.56 -12.49 -24.10
C GLU A 945 25.18 -12.20 -25.56
N ARG A 946 25.80 -11.17 -26.18
CA ARG A 946 25.61 -10.85 -27.60
C ARG A 946 26.08 -11.99 -28.50
N ARG A 947 27.19 -12.65 -28.17
CA ARG A 947 27.71 -13.81 -28.91
C ARG A 947 26.73 -14.97 -28.83
N LEU A 948 26.25 -15.32 -27.64
CA LEU A 948 25.26 -16.39 -27.42
C LEU A 948 23.92 -16.12 -28.12
N GLN A 949 23.44 -14.87 -28.11
CA GLN A 949 22.23 -14.49 -28.83
C GLN A 949 22.41 -14.63 -30.35
N SER A 950 23.57 -14.23 -30.88
CA SER A 950 23.86 -14.37 -32.32
C SER A 950 23.97 -15.83 -32.76
N GLU A 951 24.51 -16.71 -31.89
CA GLU A 951 24.60 -18.15 -32.14
C GLU A 951 23.22 -18.82 -32.07
N LYS A 952 22.36 -18.38 -31.15
CA LYS A 952 20.97 -18.86 -31.04
C LYS A 952 20.15 -18.50 -32.28
N VAL A 953 20.24 -17.26 -32.76
CA VAL A 953 19.55 -16.82 -34.00
C VAL A 953 20.03 -17.61 -35.22
N LYS A 954 21.35 -17.86 -35.33
CA LYS A 954 21.90 -18.69 -36.41
C LYS A 954 21.40 -20.13 -36.34
N ARG A 955 21.24 -20.69 -35.14
CA ARG A 955 20.69 -22.04 -34.92
C ARG A 955 19.22 -22.14 -35.33
N GLU A 956 18.40 -21.17 -34.94
CA GLU A 956 16.97 -21.11 -35.29
C GLU A 956 16.77 -20.89 -36.81
N GLU A 957 17.60 -20.06 -37.45
CA GLU A 957 17.55 -19.88 -38.91
C GLU A 957 17.97 -21.16 -39.66
N ARG A 958 18.93 -21.92 -39.13
CA ARG A 958 19.34 -23.23 -39.64
C ARG A 958 18.19 -24.23 -39.56
N GLU A 959 17.52 -24.31 -38.42
CA GLU A 959 16.38 -25.21 -38.20
C GLU A 959 15.19 -24.87 -39.11
N ARG A 960 14.90 -23.57 -39.29
CA ARG A 960 13.87 -23.08 -40.21
C ARG A 960 14.19 -23.36 -41.69
N LYS A 961 15.46 -23.37 -42.07
CA LYS A 961 15.89 -23.76 -43.43
C LYS A 961 15.76 -25.27 -43.62
N LEU A 962 16.15 -26.06 -42.62
CA LEU A 962 16.00 -27.52 -42.66
C LEU A 962 14.54 -27.95 -42.78
N SER A 963 13.64 -27.30 -42.04
CA SER A 963 12.20 -27.63 -42.03
C SER A 963 11.47 -27.33 -43.35
N LYS A 964 12.06 -26.50 -44.23
CA LYS A 964 11.47 -26.13 -45.53
C LYS A 964 11.97 -26.96 -46.71
N MET A 965 12.97 -27.82 -46.50
CA MET A 965 13.56 -28.67 -47.55
C MET A 965 12.91 -30.06 -47.56
N SER A 966 12.83 -30.68 -48.74
CA SER A 966 12.35 -32.07 -48.86
C SER A 966 13.33 -33.07 -48.21
N ALA A 967 12.90 -34.29 -47.88
CA ALA A 967 13.73 -35.29 -47.18
C ALA A 967 15.05 -35.63 -47.92
N VAL A 968 15.07 -35.58 -49.25
CA VAL A 968 16.26 -35.80 -50.08
C VAL A 968 17.22 -34.60 -50.01
N GLU A 969 16.68 -33.38 -49.96
CA GLU A 969 17.46 -32.14 -49.83
C GLU A 969 18.01 -31.93 -48.42
N GLN A 970 17.25 -32.32 -47.38
CA GLN A 970 17.69 -32.32 -45.99
C GLN A 970 18.93 -33.21 -45.80
N LYS A 971 18.93 -34.42 -46.37
CA LYS A 971 20.07 -35.35 -46.32
C LYS A 971 21.32 -34.74 -46.98
N LYS A 972 21.15 -34.12 -48.15
CA LYS A 972 22.24 -33.47 -48.89
C LYS A 972 22.80 -32.23 -48.17
N PHE A 973 21.95 -31.45 -47.49
CA PHE A 973 22.37 -30.30 -46.68
C PHE A 973 23.17 -30.74 -45.45
N LEU A 974 22.70 -31.76 -44.73
CA LEU A 974 23.38 -32.32 -43.55
C LEU A 974 24.71 -32.98 -43.91
N ASP A 975 24.79 -33.70 -45.04
CA ASP A 975 26.03 -34.32 -45.50
C ASP A 975 27.07 -33.27 -45.93
N LYS A 976 26.66 -32.20 -46.63
CA LYS A 976 27.52 -31.07 -46.99
C LYS A 976 28.03 -30.31 -45.76
N GLU A 977 27.22 -30.20 -44.72
CA GLU A 977 27.61 -29.57 -43.46
C GLU A 977 28.57 -30.45 -42.65
N ARG A 978 28.34 -31.77 -42.60
CA ARG A 978 29.26 -32.74 -41.99
C ARG A 978 30.63 -32.70 -42.66
N GLU A 979 30.68 -32.62 -43.98
CA GLU A 979 31.93 -32.48 -44.73
C GLU A 979 32.62 -31.12 -44.45
N GLY A 980 31.84 -30.05 -44.33
CA GLY A 980 32.34 -28.72 -43.93
C GLY A 980 32.88 -28.67 -42.50
N GLU A 981 32.25 -29.36 -41.56
CA GLU A 981 32.71 -29.50 -40.18
C GLU A 981 33.96 -30.38 -40.07
N MET A 982 34.04 -31.47 -40.84
CA MET A 982 35.24 -32.30 -40.96
C MET A 982 36.42 -31.48 -41.46
N ARG A 983 36.24 -30.71 -42.55
CA ARG A 983 37.29 -29.81 -43.08
C ARG A 983 37.66 -28.69 -42.10
N LYS A 984 36.72 -28.18 -41.29
CA LYS A 984 37.01 -27.19 -40.23
C LYS A 984 37.77 -27.82 -39.05
N ARG A 985 37.47 -29.07 -38.69
CA ARG A 985 38.19 -29.84 -37.67
C ARG A 985 39.62 -30.14 -38.12
N GLU A 986 39.80 -30.58 -39.37
CA GLU A 986 41.12 -30.80 -39.98
C GLU A 986 41.96 -29.51 -40.05
N LYS A 987 41.34 -28.36 -40.40
CA LYS A 987 41.99 -27.04 -40.36
C LYS A 987 42.31 -26.53 -38.95
N LYS A 988 41.56 -26.95 -37.93
CA LYS A 988 41.87 -26.63 -36.52
C LYS A 988 42.95 -27.53 -35.94
N GLN A 989 43.05 -28.79 -36.39
CA GLN A 989 44.13 -29.71 -36.00
C GLN A 989 45.47 -29.32 -36.63
N THR A 990 45.50 -28.85 -37.88
CA THR A 990 46.72 -28.37 -38.56
C THR A 990 47.24 -27.02 -38.07
N LYS A 991 46.46 -26.26 -37.29
CA LYS A 991 46.87 -24.99 -36.66
C LYS A 991 47.36 -25.13 -35.21
N ARG A 992 47.44 -26.36 -34.71
CA ARG A 992 47.82 -26.70 -33.33
C ARG A 992 49.03 -27.63 -33.30
N GLY A 993 49.95 -27.41 -34.24
CA GLY A 993 51.31 -27.94 -34.28
C GLY A 993 52.29 -26.78 -34.17
#